data_AF-A0A258X0W3-F1
#
_entry.id   AF-A0A258X0W3-F1
#
_cell.length_a   1.000
_cell.length_b   1.000
_cell.length_c   1.000
_cell.angle_alpha   90.00
_cell.angle_beta   90.00
_cell.angle_gamma   90.00
#
_symmetry.space_group_name_H-M   'P 1'
#
loop_
_entity.id
_entity.type
_entity.pdbx_description
1 polymer ?
#
loop_
_entity_poly.entity_id
_entity_poly.type
_entity_poly.pdbx_seq_one_letter_code
_entity_poly.pdbx_strand_id
1 'polypeptide(L)'
;MNDKTITKIITKIHFNLLTFFLLLFLGGFFIFVALLEGFTISHLKLGDIKFERLYLKWDNRLAISVAVIDLNELHPDNEPITLKPLSKITNTIYWIEQWVSSIDIEAIRYQKNELSIHYKKGALGWLDVHVGNEHLTGSFNLSPEVLAVSLSSKADSVASINGFLHLYLQKQKLNASAHLTLPNSPTLMLSAIGDQEKLYLDVKADHSFSNLDALVDFFDIDATTRPWITEYAKARAFTLLECHGSFLYNKPQKLLQSIFIRATVDNAQYTFAPTIAPIIAEKVDLIFTHGILYIRPENGHFYTMPTQQSNLLIDFNPVHILLKAHIKTNQAQLNDSILNLLRYYEITVPIRQNKGLCNVDLNLTVDLNNFKTTATGKFTPGKSELQLENFIFQTMGGIVTLDTTKVSFSGFDARYKNILHAKVKGFYHADIEKGNVQIIPYSCTPTGDATSIALSPLPLNVKAIYHINPRIDRLQILPTQWKIFNEIVKVEGFTIPYDFNNTSATIPKLRFYIPNKVQGSLEGNLSSNEWLLQFGLTKFNLKDLLLRNGSYAFTLKSDTNTVNITSKLPSSWQLNGQDFSLSPLKINITENKLLFDNIKVKVDTIIQGALSGEYLWKLNKGLLTLNDTKPLNPYISGYIKLNKTEKFSFNTLEGQLELHSQSMGVDFSTMNQGWKITVPDISLLSHNSPILRQYQIKNGNANLYYNPTQRIYTFHGVIDYPYHLMTVNDESLSRYQFNGSYQNGKSSINVNNHLRIEYADDINIHAMNMGINAPELARWLDMPSTHTESNKSSADKTIHLSASNVYLYIMKNRKVMADTLTATLSQGDLKARLAYAHGSADLMMKDGVYYVEGSRFNDTFMENLFALSDFDGGEMSFKLSGKADDFEGIMRIENTTLKEYKLLNNVLSFINTIPALATFSLPNYNSKGLPLKEAYSHYTFKNHQFIVDNFTLNSPELKMVGEGKVNYKEDSIKGTLTLKSDLGSQIGRIPMVGYILFGDDRSISTTLNIKGKLSDPVVETGVLKEIITAPFNILKRTITYPFLWMMDDDKKKEK
;
A
#
# COMPACT_ATOMS: atom_id res chain seq x y z
N MET A 1 -3.19 -135.57 -44.44
CA MET A 1 -3.01 -134.35 -45.25
C MET A 1 -1.55 -134.30 -45.66
N ASN A 2 -1.27 -134.10 -46.96
CA ASN A 2 -0.10 -134.63 -47.67
C ASN A 2 1.29 -134.17 -47.21
N ASP A 3 2.17 -135.15 -47.03
CA ASP A 3 3.60 -135.09 -46.65
C ASP A 3 4.52 -134.32 -47.64
N LYS A 4 3.99 -133.89 -48.79
CA LYS A 4 4.76 -133.19 -49.83
C LYS A 4 5.05 -131.71 -49.54
N THR A 5 4.39 -131.10 -48.57
CA THR A 5 4.52 -129.65 -48.30
C THR A 5 5.63 -129.32 -47.29
N ILE A 6 5.93 -130.22 -46.34
CA ILE A 6 6.93 -130.01 -45.27
C ILE A 6 8.36 -130.17 -45.81
N THR A 7 8.61 -131.17 -46.66
CA THR A 7 9.93 -131.42 -47.26
C THR A 7 10.40 -130.29 -48.17
N LYS A 8 9.49 -129.48 -48.72
CA LYS A 8 9.83 -128.35 -49.61
C LYS A 8 10.28 -127.09 -48.85
N ILE A 9 9.92 -126.95 -47.57
CA ILE A 9 10.25 -125.79 -46.74
C ILE A 9 11.62 -125.97 -46.06
N ILE A 10 11.91 -127.17 -45.53
CA ILE A 10 13.18 -127.46 -44.82
C ILE A 10 14.39 -127.35 -45.75
N THR A 11 14.27 -127.84 -46.99
CA THR A 11 15.34 -127.76 -48.01
C THR A 11 15.61 -126.32 -48.42
N LYS A 12 14.60 -125.43 -48.40
CA LYS A 12 14.76 -124.01 -48.72
C LYS A 12 15.47 -123.24 -47.60
N ILE A 13 15.22 -123.59 -46.33
CA ILE A 13 15.90 -122.99 -45.17
C ILE A 13 17.37 -123.42 -45.10
N HIS A 14 17.68 -124.71 -45.31
CA HIS A 14 19.06 -125.19 -45.35
C HIS A 14 19.85 -124.59 -46.52
N PHE A 15 19.23 -124.48 -47.70
CA PHE A 15 19.85 -123.80 -48.82
C PHE A 15 20.12 -122.34 -48.48
N ASN A 16 19.18 -121.62 -47.87
CA ASN A 16 19.38 -120.23 -47.45
C ASN A 16 20.46 -120.07 -46.37
N LEU A 17 20.55 -120.98 -45.38
CA LEU A 17 21.57 -120.95 -44.33
C LEU A 17 22.97 -121.27 -44.89
N LEU A 18 23.09 -122.29 -45.74
CA LEU A 18 24.35 -122.60 -46.41
C LEU A 18 24.77 -121.45 -47.33
N THR A 19 23.82 -120.87 -48.07
CA THR A 19 24.09 -119.72 -48.94
C THR A 19 24.47 -118.49 -48.12
N PHE A 20 23.85 -118.27 -46.95
CA PHE A 20 24.20 -117.20 -46.01
C PHE A 20 25.61 -117.40 -45.43
N PHE A 21 25.95 -118.59 -44.92
CA PHE A 21 27.30 -118.87 -44.40
C PHE A 21 28.37 -118.84 -45.49
N LEU A 22 28.05 -119.29 -46.70
CA LEU A 22 28.95 -119.19 -47.84
C LEU A 22 29.14 -117.74 -48.28
N LEU A 23 28.08 -116.92 -48.29
CA LEU A 23 28.16 -115.46 -48.50
C LEU A 23 28.94 -114.75 -47.39
N LEU A 24 28.78 -115.19 -46.13
CA LEU A 24 29.48 -114.62 -44.98
C LEU A 24 30.97 -115.00 -45.01
N PHE A 25 31.30 -116.24 -45.37
CA PHE A 25 32.66 -116.71 -45.53
C PHE A 25 33.34 -116.06 -46.74
N LEU A 26 32.69 -116.04 -47.90
CA LEU A 26 33.22 -115.37 -49.09
C LEU A 26 33.34 -113.86 -48.84
N GLY A 27 32.32 -113.22 -48.27
CA GLY A 27 32.35 -111.81 -47.90
C GLY A 27 33.46 -111.51 -46.90
N GLY A 28 33.61 -112.31 -45.85
CA GLY A 28 34.69 -112.19 -44.87
C GLY A 28 36.07 -112.45 -45.47
N PHE A 29 36.19 -113.44 -46.35
CA PHE A 29 37.43 -113.75 -47.07
C PHE A 29 37.82 -112.61 -48.02
N PHE A 30 36.89 -112.05 -48.78
CA PHE A 30 37.14 -110.89 -49.65
C PHE A 30 37.49 -109.64 -48.84
N ILE A 31 36.84 -109.39 -47.70
CA ILE A 31 37.19 -108.29 -46.79
C ILE A 31 38.60 -108.51 -46.21
N PHE A 32 38.95 -109.74 -45.82
CA PHE A 32 40.27 -110.07 -45.29
C PHE A 32 41.38 -109.91 -46.34
N VAL A 33 41.14 -110.35 -47.58
CA VAL A 33 42.07 -110.14 -48.70
C VAL A 33 42.19 -108.65 -49.05
N ALA A 34 41.06 -107.92 -49.09
CA ALA A 34 41.06 -106.47 -49.30
C ALA A 34 41.83 -105.73 -48.18
N LEU A 35 41.74 -106.21 -46.94
CA LEU A 35 42.51 -105.69 -45.82
C LEU A 35 44.02 -105.97 -45.97
N LEU A 36 44.44 -107.15 -46.45
CA LEU A 36 45.87 -107.47 -46.65
C LEU A 36 46.53 -106.58 -47.71
N GLU A 37 45.86 -106.35 -48.83
CA GLU A 37 46.33 -105.42 -49.89
C GLU A 37 46.18 -103.95 -49.46
N GLY A 38 45.22 -103.68 -48.58
CA GLY A 38 44.78 -102.36 -48.17
C GLY A 38 43.73 -101.82 -49.14
N PHE A 39 42.71 -101.16 -48.60
CA PHE A 39 41.67 -100.53 -49.42
C PHE A 39 41.28 -99.17 -48.86
N THR A 40 40.85 -98.29 -49.76
CA THR A 40 40.42 -96.93 -49.43
C THR A 40 38.93 -96.79 -49.67
N ILE A 41 38.20 -96.27 -48.69
CA ILE A 41 36.82 -95.83 -48.81
C ILE A 41 36.83 -94.31 -48.97
N SER A 42 36.49 -93.81 -50.15
CA SER A 42 36.53 -92.38 -50.44
C SER A 42 35.59 -91.58 -49.55
N HIS A 43 34.38 -92.09 -49.33
CA HIS A 43 33.38 -91.48 -48.44
C HIS A 43 32.60 -92.58 -47.71
N LEU A 44 32.54 -92.49 -46.39
CA LEU A 44 31.76 -93.39 -45.54
C LEU A 44 30.96 -92.54 -44.55
N LYS A 45 29.63 -92.68 -44.55
CA LYS A 45 28.76 -92.04 -43.56
C LYS A 45 28.20 -93.12 -42.62
N LEU A 46 28.45 -92.96 -41.32
CA LEU A 46 27.94 -93.84 -40.26
C LEU A 46 27.18 -92.98 -39.24
N GLY A 47 25.83 -93.01 -39.31
CA GLY A 47 25.00 -92.09 -38.54
C GLY A 47 25.32 -90.63 -38.89
N ASP A 48 25.62 -89.84 -37.85
CA ASP A 48 25.96 -88.41 -37.95
C ASP A 48 27.47 -88.16 -38.10
N ILE A 49 28.27 -89.21 -38.29
CA ILE A 49 29.72 -89.12 -38.49
C ILE A 49 30.05 -89.41 -39.94
N LYS A 50 30.80 -88.51 -40.59
CA LYS A 50 31.33 -88.72 -41.94
C LYS A 50 32.83 -88.95 -41.89
N PHE A 51 33.29 -89.99 -42.58
CA PHE A 51 34.69 -90.30 -42.80
C PHE A 51 35.03 -90.07 -44.27
N GLU A 52 36.07 -89.29 -44.54
CA GLU A 52 36.60 -89.08 -45.89
C GLU A 52 37.97 -89.75 -46.02
N ARG A 53 38.14 -90.46 -47.14
CA ARG A 53 39.37 -91.20 -47.49
C ARG A 53 39.85 -92.10 -46.35
N LEU A 54 38.96 -92.95 -45.84
CA LEU A 54 39.29 -93.98 -44.85
C LEU A 54 40.09 -95.10 -45.51
N TYR A 55 41.37 -95.20 -45.19
CA TYR A 55 42.25 -96.27 -45.61
C TYR A 55 42.43 -97.28 -44.46
N LEU A 56 42.21 -98.56 -44.78
CA LEU A 56 42.38 -99.67 -43.85
C LEU A 56 43.33 -100.69 -44.48
N LYS A 57 44.38 -101.05 -43.76
CA LYS A 57 45.29 -102.13 -44.15
C LYS A 57 45.63 -103.02 -42.96
N TRP A 58 45.63 -104.33 -43.18
CA TRP A 58 46.03 -105.32 -42.21
C TRP A 58 47.44 -105.81 -42.53
N ASP A 59 48.40 -105.47 -41.67
CA ASP A 59 49.81 -105.87 -41.77
C ASP A 59 50.28 -106.36 -40.40
N ASN A 60 50.00 -107.63 -40.09
CA ASN A 60 50.01 -108.26 -38.75
C ASN A 60 49.05 -107.64 -37.71
N ARG A 61 48.77 -106.34 -37.81
CA ARG A 61 47.81 -105.54 -37.06
C ARG A 61 47.18 -104.51 -38.01
N LEU A 62 46.06 -103.93 -37.60
CA LEU A 62 45.31 -102.96 -38.40
C LEU A 62 46.00 -101.59 -38.38
N ALA A 63 46.32 -101.04 -39.56
CA ALA A 63 46.68 -99.65 -39.75
C ALA A 63 45.44 -98.88 -40.25
N ILE A 64 45.12 -97.79 -39.58
CA ILE A 64 43.96 -96.94 -39.88
C ILE A 64 44.48 -95.56 -40.26
N SER A 65 44.15 -95.09 -41.46
CA SER A 65 44.42 -93.71 -41.88
C SER A 65 43.13 -93.06 -42.35
N VAL A 66 42.83 -91.86 -41.85
CA VAL A 66 41.62 -91.11 -42.22
C VAL A 66 42.02 -89.67 -42.54
N ALA A 67 41.59 -89.15 -43.68
CA ALA A 67 41.84 -87.75 -43.98
C ALA A 67 40.94 -86.83 -43.13
N VAL A 68 39.63 -87.04 -43.17
CA VAL A 68 38.70 -86.19 -42.42
C VAL A 68 37.67 -87.05 -41.69
N ILE A 69 37.50 -86.78 -40.39
CA ILE A 69 36.35 -87.22 -39.61
C ILE A 69 35.51 -85.97 -39.31
N ASP A 70 34.40 -85.80 -40.01
CA ASP A 70 33.48 -84.68 -39.82
C ASP A 70 32.38 -85.08 -38.83
N LEU A 71 32.39 -84.37 -37.70
CA LEU A 71 31.49 -84.54 -36.56
C LEU A 71 30.41 -83.44 -36.49
N ASN A 72 30.32 -82.55 -37.49
CA ASN A 72 29.44 -81.38 -37.42
C ASN A 72 27.94 -81.70 -37.41
N GLU A 73 27.54 -82.88 -37.88
CA GLU A 73 26.14 -83.33 -37.86
C GLU A 73 25.74 -83.95 -36.51
N LEU A 74 26.68 -84.15 -35.57
CA LEU A 74 26.36 -84.67 -34.23
C LEU A 74 25.55 -83.64 -33.42
N HIS A 75 24.29 -83.97 -33.18
CA HIS A 75 23.47 -83.25 -32.20
C HIS A 75 23.97 -83.58 -30.79
N PRO A 76 24.37 -82.57 -29.98
CA PRO A 76 24.74 -82.83 -28.60
C PRO A 76 23.49 -83.32 -27.86
N ASP A 77 23.52 -84.56 -27.37
CA ASP A 77 22.54 -85.01 -26.38
C ASP A 77 22.59 -84.05 -25.18
N ASN A 78 21.45 -83.71 -24.60
CA ASN A 78 21.36 -82.87 -23.39
C ASN A 78 22.03 -83.50 -22.15
N GLU A 79 22.83 -84.56 -22.31
CA GLU A 79 23.62 -85.15 -21.24
C GLU A 79 24.85 -84.28 -20.94
N PRO A 80 25.14 -84.02 -19.66
CA PRO A 80 26.29 -83.20 -19.28
C PRO A 80 27.60 -83.91 -19.60
N ILE A 81 28.61 -83.14 -20.02
CA ILE A 81 29.98 -83.63 -20.23
C ILE A 81 30.55 -84.04 -18.86
N THR A 82 30.51 -85.34 -18.55
CA THR A 82 31.02 -85.90 -17.28
C THR A 82 32.20 -86.84 -17.51
N LEU A 83 32.96 -87.14 -16.46
CA LEU A 83 34.02 -88.16 -16.51
C LEU A 83 33.48 -89.60 -16.44
N LYS A 84 32.18 -89.80 -16.22
CA LYS A 84 31.54 -91.13 -16.07
C LYS A 84 31.76 -92.08 -17.26
N PRO A 85 31.73 -91.64 -18.53
CA PRO A 85 31.96 -92.52 -19.67
C PRO A 85 33.41 -92.98 -19.83
N LEU A 86 34.40 -92.34 -19.18
CA LEU A 86 35.82 -92.63 -19.39
C LEU A 86 36.20 -94.08 -19.07
N SER A 87 35.54 -94.73 -18.12
CA SER A 87 35.82 -96.14 -17.81
C SER A 87 35.41 -97.10 -18.94
N LYS A 88 34.48 -96.70 -19.82
CA LYS A 88 34.12 -97.49 -21.01
C LYS A 88 35.25 -97.48 -22.06
N ILE A 89 36.01 -96.38 -22.11
CA ILE A 89 37.10 -96.18 -23.09
C ILE A 89 38.29 -97.11 -22.79
N THR A 90 38.49 -97.51 -21.53
CA THR A 90 39.53 -98.48 -21.14
C THR A 90 39.51 -99.75 -21.99
N ASN A 91 38.32 -100.30 -22.27
CA ASN A 91 38.18 -101.48 -23.11
C ASN A 91 38.56 -101.20 -24.57
N THR A 92 38.15 -100.05 -25.11
CA THR A 92 38.50 -99.63 -26.47
C THR A 92 40.01 -99.45 -26.63
N ILE A 93 40.66 -98.81 -25.65
CA ILE A 93 42.12 -98.64 -25.65
C ILE A 93 42.83 -99.98 -25.57
N TYR A 94 42.36 -100.91 -24.74
CA TYR A 94 42.91 -102.28 -24.71
C TYR A 94 42.83 -102.96 -26.09
N TRP A 95 41.71 -102.81 -26.81
CA TRP A 95 41.58 -103.33 -28.18
C TRP A 95 42.52 -102.63 -29.17
N ILE A 96 42.62 -101.30 -29.12
CA ILE A 96 43.54 -100.52 -29.96
C ILE A 96 44.98 -100.98 -29.72
N GLU A 97 45.40 -101.11 -28.47
CA GLU A 97 46.74 -101.62 -28.11
C GLU A 97 46.98 -103.04 -28.64
N GLN A 98 45.99 -103.93 -28.61
CA GLN A 98 46.17 -105.32 -29.04
C GLN A 98 46.18 -105.49 -30.56
N TRP A 99 45.32 -104.76 -31.29
CA TRP A 99 44.97 -105.04 -32.68
C TRP A 99 45.37 -103.96 -33.68
N VAL A 100 45.73 -102.75 -33.25
CA VAL A 100 46.00 -101.60 -34.12
C VAL A 100 47.49 -101.24 -34.08
N SER A 101 48.11 -101.07 -35.24
CA SER A 101 49.53 -100.69 -35.38
C SER A 101 49.73 -99.18 -35.40
N SER A 102 48.89 -98.46 -36.17
CA SER A 102 48.84 -97.01 -36.20
C SER A 102 47.43 -96.48 -36.47
N ILE A 103 47.16 -95.28 -35.97
CA ILE A 103 45.98 -94.48 -36.28
C ILE A 103 46.49 -93.10 -36.70
N ASP A 104 46.30 -92.75 -37.97
CA ASP A 104 46.68 -91.46 -38.52
C ASP A 104 45.41 -90.75 -38.99
N ILE A 105 45.04 -89.68 -38.30
CA ILE A 105 43.86 -88.87 -38.62
C ILE A 105 44.35 -87.46 -38.95
N GLU A 106 44.23 -87.06 -40.21
CA GLU A 106 44.69 -85.73 -40.66
C GLU A 106 43.83 -84.61 -40.04
N ALA A 107 42.50 -84.80 -39.96
CA ALA A 107 41.61 -83.82 -39.35
C ALA A 107 40.33 -84.45 -38.78
N ILE A 108 40.03 -84.19 -37.51
CA ILE A 108 38.70 -84.36 -36.90
C ILE A 108 38.09 -82.97 -36.78
N ARG A 109 36.98 -82.74 -37.48
CA ARG A 109 36.32 -81.43 -37.54
C ARG A 109 35.05 -81.43 -36.70
N TYR A 110 35.00 -80.52 -35.73
CA TYR A 110 33.80 -80.26 -34.94
C TYR A 110 33.67 -78.76 -34.68
N GLN A 111 32.60 -78.16 -35.20
CA GLN A 111 32.35 -76.73 -35.22
C GLN A 111 33.53 -75.95 -35.85
N LYS A 112 34.15 -75.03 -35.10
CA LYS A 112 35.32 -74.25 -35.54
C LYS A 112 36.66 -74.92 -35.20
N ASN A 113 36.63 -76.12 -34.64
CA ASN A 113 37.83 -76.78 -34.10
C ASN A 113 38.25 -77.93 -34.99
N GLU A 114 39.56 -78.11 -35.14
CA GLU A 114 40.19 -79.18 -35.91
C GLU A 114 41.22 -79.90 -35.04
N LEU A 115 41.20 -81.23 -35.05
CA LEU A 115 42.12 -82.08 -34.28
C LEU A 115 42.78 -83.12 -35.20
N SER A 116 44.10 -83.09 -35.32
CA SER A 116 44.88 -84.13 -35.96
C SER A 116 45.46 -85.07 -34.91
N ILE A 117 45.41 -86.37 -35.17
CA ILE A 117 45.91 -87.41 -34.25
C ILE A 117 46.81 -88.35 -35.01
N HIS A 118 48.05 -88.49 -34.54
CA HIS A 118 48.98 -89.51 -35.02
C HIS A 118 49.35 -90.43 -33.86
N TYR A 119 48.94 -91.68 -33.95
CA TYR A 119 49.23 -92.72 -32.97
C TYR A 119 49.97 -93.87 -33.65
N LYS A 120 51.05 -94.31 -33.02
CA LYS A 120 51.78 -95.52 -33.42
C LYS A 120 52.09 -96.32 -32.18
N LYS A 121 51.76 -97.61 -32.20
CA LYS A 121 51.95 -98.48 -31.04
C LYS A 121 53.40 -98.45 -30.55
N GLY A 122 53.59 -98.26 -29.25
CA GLY A 122 54.90 -98.22 -28.59
C GLY A 122 55.67 -96.91 -28.76
N ALA A 123 55.11 -95.90 -29.43
CA ALA A 123 55.64 -94.55 -29.52
C ALA A 123 54.71 -93.55 -28.82
N LEU A 124 55.22 -92.36 -28.49
CA LEU A 124 54.40 -91.23 -28.09
C LEU A 124 53.51 -90.81 -29.27
N GLY A 125 52.21 -90.70 -29.03
CA GLY A 125 51.29 -90.14 -30.00
C GLY A 125 51.48 -88.63 -30.09
N TRP A 126 51.12 -88.06 -31.24
CA TRP A 126 51.20 -86.63 -31.51
C TRP A 126 49.81 -86.06 -31.80
N LEU A 127 49.60 -84.83 -31.35
CA LEU A 127 48.34 -84.09 -31.51
C LEU A 127 48.64 -82.72 -32.11
N ASP A 128 47.80 -82.33 -33.05
CA ASP A 128 47.69 -80.96 -33.55
C ASP A 128 46.27 -80.49 -33.29
N VAL A 129 46.11 -79.41 -32.55
CA VAL A 129 44.81 -78.94 -32.08
C VAL A 129 44.64 -77.49 -32.45
N HIS A 130 43.68 -77.22 -33.33
CA HIS A 130 43.21 -75.89 -33.65
C HIS A 130 41.90 -75.65 -32.89
N VAL A 131 41.94 -74.79 -31.87
CA VAL A 131 40.75 -74.42 -31.07
C VAL A 131 40.56 -72.91 -31.17
N GLY A 132 39.50 -72.50 -31.86
CA GLY A 132 39.28 -71.08 -32.18
C GLY A 132 40.46 -70.50 -32.99
N ASN A 133 41.14 -69.51 -32.43
CA ASN A 133 42.32 -68.86 -33.03
C ASN A 133 43.65 -69.42 -32.53
N GLU A 134 43.63 -70.39 -31.61
CA GLU A 134 44.85 -70.93 -31.00
C GLU A 134 45.27 -72.24 -31.66
N HIS A 135 46.58 -72.36 -31.91
CA HIS A 135 47.21 -73.55 -32.46
C HIS A 135 48.09 -74.21 -31.39
N LEU A 136 47.63 -75.35 -30.89
CA LEU A 136 48.35 -76.16 -29.90
C LEU A 136 48.91 -77.40 -30.56
N THR A 137 50.14 -77.75 -30.21
CA THR A 137 50.77 -79.01 -30.61
C THR A 137 51.16 -79.77 -29.36
N GLY A 138 51.19 -81.09 -29.44
CA GLY A 138 51.46 -81.86 -28.25
C GLY A 138 51.75 -83.32 -28.49
N SER A 139 51.98 -84.01 -27.38
CA SER A 139 52.12 -85.46 -27.37
C SER A 139 51.17 -86.06 -26.35
N PHE A 140 50.77 -87.30 -26.60
CA PHE A 140 50.00 -88.08 -25.64
C PHE A 140 50.56 -89.48 -25.50
N ASN A 141 50.37 -90.03 -24.32
CA ASN A 141 50.59 -91.43 -24.03
C ASN A 141 49.26 -92.06 -23.66
N LEU A 142 48.90 -93.12 -24.38
CA LEU A 142 47.63 -93.82 -24.24
C LEU A 142 47.87 -95.15 -23.54
N SER A 143 47.21 -95.38 -22.40
CA SER A 143 47.22 -96.67 -21.71
C SER A 143 45.82 -97.00 -21.19
N PRO A 144 45.52 -98.28 -20.86
CA PRO A 144 44.23 -98.65 -20.29
C PRO A 144 43.89 -97.94 -18.95
N GLU A 145 44.90 -97.48 -18.21
CA GLU A 145 44.73 -96.84 -16.90
C GLU A 145 44.69 -95.31 -16.99
N VAL A 146 45.57 -94.71 -17.79
CA VAL A 146 45.76 -93.26 -17.86
C VAL A 146 45.93 -92.80 -19.31
N LEU A 147 45.23 -91.73 -19.68
CA LEU A 147 45.55 -90.90 -20.84
C LEU A 147 46.30 -89.67 -20.34
N ALA A 148 47.59 -89.59 -20.66
CA ALA A 148 48.43 -88.45 -20.35
C ALA A 148 48.65 -87.62 -21.61
N VAL A 149 48.30 -86.34 -21.57
CA VAL A 149 48.41 -85.40 -22.69
C VAL A 149 49.26 -84.22 -22.27
N SER A 150 50.25 -83.86 -23.08
CA SER A 150 51.05 -82.64 -22.95
C SER A 150 50.77 -81.76 -24.16
N LEU A 151 50.35 -80.51 -23.93
CA LEU A 151 50.04 -79.54 -24.98
C LEU A 151 50.86 -78.27 -24.78
N SER A 152 51.37 -77.73 -25.88
CA SER A 152 52.12 -76.49 -25.94
C SER A 152 51.63 -75.65 -27.13
N SER A 153 51.39 -74.37 -26.90
CA SER A 153 51.14 -73.39 -27.96
C SER A 153 52.30 -73.32 -28.94
N LYS A 154 52.01 -73.16 -30.23
CA LYS A 154 53.04 -72.88 -31.24
C LYS A 154 53.66 -71.49 -31.01
N ALA A 155 54.90 -71.29 -31.47
CA ALA A 155 55.69 -70.09 -31.19
C ALA A 155 55.05 -68.75 -31.65
N ASP A 156 54.12 -68.79 -32.61
CA ASP A 156 53.46 -67.61 -33.19
C ASP A 156 52.11 -67.24 -32.52
N SER A 157 51.70 -67.95 -31.46
CA SER A 157 50.46 -67.65 -30.70
C SER A 157 50.60 -66.38 -29.85
N VAL A 158 49.52 -65.60 -29.75
CA VAL A 158 49.43 -64.39 -28.91
C VAL A 158 49.53 -64.74 -27.42
N ALA A 159 49.05 -65.91 -27.02
CA ALA A 159 49.17 -66.47 -25.70
C ALA A 159 50.06 -67.72 -25.72
N SER A 160 51.04 -67.81 -24.80
CA SER A 160 51.78 -69.05 -24.61
C SER A 160 51.10 -69.91 -23.56
N ILE A 161 50.67 -71.11 -23.94
CA ILE A 161 50.04 -72.09 -23.04
C ILE A 161 50.86 -73.36 -23.06
N ASN A 162 51.36 -73.78 -21.89
CA ASN A 162 52.03 -75.05 -21.72
C ASN A 162 51.34 -75.83 -20.60
N GLY A 163 50.77 -76.98 -20.92
CA GLY A 163 49.98 -77.73 -19.95
C GLY A 163 50.04 -79.24 -20.10
N PHE A 164 49.72 -79.90 -19.01
CA PHE A 164 49.62 -81.34 -18.88
C PHE A 164 48.23 -81.71 -18.38
N LEU A 165 47.66 -82.78 -18.91
CA LEU A 165 46.39 -83.37 -18.55
C LEU A 165 46.57 -84.86 -18.29
N HIS A 166 46.23 -85.33 -17.10
CA HIS A 166 46.16 -86.74 -16.76
C HIS A 166 44.70 -87.12 -16.51
N LEU A 167 44.15 -87.98 -17.38
CA LEU A 167 42.86 -88.60 -17.21
C LEU A 167 43.05 -90.02 -16.68
N TYR A 168 42.68 -90.27 -15.43
CA TYR A 168 42.67 -91.61 -14.83
C TYR A 168 41.37 -92.32 -15.21
N LEU A 169 41.42 -93.13 -16.26
CA LEU A 169 40.23 -93.67 -16.95
C LEU A 169 39.36 -94.54 -16.05
N GLN A 170 39.97 -95.45 -15.28
CA GLN A 170 39.24 -96.32 -14.34
C GLN A 170 38.74 -95.57 -13.10
N LYS A 171 39.56 -94.66 -12.56
CA LYS A 171 39.21 -93.85 -11.39
C LYS A 171 38.24 -92.71 -11.72
N GLN A 172 38.05 -92.42 -13.01
CA GLN A 172 37.25 -91.32 -13.53
C GLN A 172 37.64 -89.98 -12.89
N LYS A 173 38.95 -89.75 -12.79
CA LYS A 173 39.54 -88.54 -12.22
C LYS A 173 40.35 -87.79 -13.28
N LEU A 174 40.38 -86.48 -13.15
CA LEU A 174 41.12 -85.57 -14.00
C LEU A 174 42.06 -84.74 -13.14
N ASN A 175 43.34 -84.70 -13.52
CA ASN A 175 44.28 -83.70 -13.00
C ASN A 175 44.85 -82.94 -14.20
N ALA A 176 44.78 -81.61 -14.18
CA ALA A 176 45.41 -80.77 -15.19
C ALA A 176 46.20 -79.64 -14.54
N SER A 177 47.28 -79.25 -15.19
CA SER A 177 48.07 -78.08 -14.82
C SER A 177 48.55 -77.37 -16.08
N ALA A 178 48.47 -76.04 -16.11
CA ALA A 178 48.96 -75.26 -17.24
C ALA A 178 49.62 -73.96 -16.77
N HIS A 179 50.63 -73.52 -17.50
CA HIS A 179 51.20 -72.20 -17.43
C HIS A 179 50.70 -71.38 -18.61
N LEU A 180 50.02 -70.28 -18.32
CA LEU A 180 49.53 -69.32 -19.30
C LEU A 180 50.34 -68.04 -19.17
N THR A 181 51.00 -67.63 -20.25
CA THR A 181 51.72 -66.36 -20.34
C THR A 181 51.08 -65.50 -21.41
N LEU A 182 50.54 -64.34 -21.02
CA LEU A 182 49.97 -63.34 -21.94
C LEU A 182 50.92 -62.15 -22.09
N PRO A 183 50.80 -61.36 -23.18
CA PRO A 183 51.65 -60.18 -23.40
C PRO A 183 51.60 -59.21 -22.22
N ASN A 184 52.76 -58.76 -21.76
CA ASN A 184 52.90 -57.78 -20.66
C ASN A 184 52.14 -58.16 -19.37
N SER A 185 51.99 -59.45 -19.10
CA SER A 185 51.29 -59.98 -17.92
C SER A 185 52.15 -61.00 -17.16
N PRO A 186 51.91 -61.20 -15.85
CA PRO A 186 52.52 -62.28 -15.08
C PRO A 186 52.09 -63.66 -15.61
N THR A 187 52.93 -64.67 -15.40
CA THR A 187 52.59 -66.05 -15.75
C THR A 187 51.54 -66.57 -14.78
N LEU A 188 50.41 -67.01 -15.35
CA LEU A 188 49.32 -67.65 -14.62
C LEU A 188 49.55 -69.16 -14.52
N MET A 189 49.62 -69.67 -13.30
CA MET A 189 49.61 -71.10 -13.00
C MET A 189 48.18 -71.55 -12.78
N LEU A 190 47.64 -72.31 -13.73
CA LEU A 190 46.31 -72.90 -13.70
C LEU A 190 46.42 -74.35 -13.22
N SER A 191 45.58 -74.75 -12.27
CA SER A 191 45.43 -76.15 -11.89
C SER A 191 43.97 -76.55 -11.80
N ALA A 192 43.67 -77.76 -12.25
CA ALA A 192 42.32 -78.31 -12.25
C ALA A 192 42.30 -79.74 -11.73
N ILE A 193 41.36 -80.05 -10.84
CA ILE A 193 41.14 -81.39 -10.29
C ILE A 193 39.66 -81.73 -10.43
N GLY A 194 39.35 -82.83 -11.12
CA GLY A 194 37.98 -83.24 -11.40
C GLY A 194 37.69 -84.69 -11.02
N ASP A 195 36.44 -84.96 -10.68
CA ASP A 195 35.89 -86.30 -10.42
C ASP A 195 34.65 -86.58 -11.29
N GLN A 196 33.74 -87.46 -10.86
CA GLN A 196 32.55 -87.80 -11.65
C GLN A 196 31.51 -86.68 -11.71
N GLU A 197 31.54 -85.73 -10.78
CA GLU A 197 30.47 -84.74 -10.58
C GLU A 197 30.97 -83.31 -10.67
N LYS A 198 32.20 -83.04 -10.24
CA LYS A 198 32.70 -81.69 -9.99
C LYS A 198 34.11 -81.48 -10.52
N LEU A 199 34.36 -80.26 -11.02
CA LEU A 199 35.69 -79.75 -11.37
C LEU A 199 36.05 -78.61 -10.42
N TYR A 200 37.22 -78.71 -9.78
CA TYR A 200 37.85 -77.67 -8.99
C TYR A 200 38.94 -76.99 -9.82
N LEU A 201 39.03 -75.67 -9.71
CA LEU A 201 39.99 -74.80 -10.41
C LEU A 201 40.73 -73.94 -9.38
N ASP A 202 42.04 -73.80 -9.54
CA ASP A 202 42.88 -72.90 -8.76
C ASP A 202 43.85 -72.16 -9.70
N VAL A 203 43.99 -70.85 -9.47
CA VAL A 203 44.81 -69.96 -10.30
C VAL A 203 45.74 -69.16 -9.40
N LYS A 204 47.03 -69.16 -9.74
CA LYS A 204 48.05 -68.34 -9.08
C LYS A 204 48.77 -67.49 -10.11
N ALA A 205 49.12 -66.27 -9.72
CA ALA A 205 50.03 -65.42 -10.48
C ALA A 205 51.40 -65.44 -9.81
N ASP A 206 52.47 -65.43 -10.59
CA ASP A 206 53.85 -65.43 -10.08
C ASP A 206 54.27 -64.06 -9.51
N HIS A 207 53.72 -62.96 -10.04
CA HIS A 207 53.89 -61.59 -9.52
C HIS A 207 52.68 -60.69 -9.86
N SER A 208 52.74 -59.42 -9.46
CA SER A 208 51.66 -58.46 -9.65
C SER A 208 51.48 -58.03 -11.12
N PHE A 209 50.23 -57.79 -11.53
CA PHE A 209 49.89 -57.24 -12.84
C PHE A 209 50.08 -55.72 -12.84
N SER A 210 50.58 -55.16 -13.95
CA SER A 210 50.65 -53.70 -14.16
C SER A 210 49.34 -53.15 -14.75
N ASN A 211 48.64 -53.94 -15.57
CA ASN A 211 47.29 -53.69 -16.09
C ASN A 211 46.56 -55.03 -16.30
N LEU A 212 45.28 -54.96 -16.63
CA LEU A 212 44.43 -56.14 -16.86
C LEU A 212 44.05 -56.33 -18.33
N ASP A 213 44.58 -55.51 -19.26
CA ASP A 213 44.14 -55.48 -20.67
C ASP A 213 44.29 -56.85 -21.33
N ALA A 214 45.45 -57.48 -21.16
CA ALA A 214 45.73 -58.80 -21.75
C ALA A 214 44.79 -59.91 -21.22
N LEU A 215 44.34 -59.82 -19.96
CA LEU A 215 43.37 -60.75 -19.40
C LEU A 215 41.97 -60.51 -19.94
N VAL A 216 41.57 -59.24 -20.03
CA VAL A 216 40.26 -58.82 -20.55
C VAL A 216 40.12 -59.22 -22.02
N ASP A 217 41.18 -59.07 -22.82
CA ASP A 217 41.24 -59.51 -24.22
C ASP A 217 41.21 -61.04 -24.35
N PHE A 218 41.95 -61.77 -23.51
CA PHE A 218 42.00 -63.23 -23.55
C PHE A 218 40.66 -63.90 -23.23
N PHE A 219 39.88 -63.33 -22.30
CA PHE A 219 38.57 -63.87 -21.90
C PHE A 219 37.38 -63.32 -22.71
N ASP A 220 37.63 -62.50 -23.74
CA ASP A 220 36.60 -61.89 -24.59
C ASP A 220 35.48 -61.21 -23.77
N ILE A 221 35.88 -60.42 -22.77
CA ILE A 221 34.92 -59.70 -21.92
C ILE A 221 34.19 -58.66 -22.78
N ASP A 222 32.87 -58.59 -22.60
CA ASP A 222 32.00 -57.73 -23.39
C ASP A 222 32.47 -56.25 -23.42
N ALA A 223 32.19 -55.58 -24.53
CA ALA A 223 32.61 -54.20 -24.76
C ALA A 223 32.01 -53.19 -23.76
N THR A 224 30.92 -53.52 -23.08
CA THR A 224 30.27 -52.65 -22.10
C THR A 224 30.91 -52.70 -20.71
N THR A 225 31.52 -53.84 -20.36
CA THR A 225 32.18 -54.10 -19.07
C THR A 225 33.68 -53.79 -19.14
N ARG A 226 34.30 -53.88 -20.32
CA ARG A 226 35.72 -53.61 -20.54
C ARG A 226 36.21 -52.26 -19.94
N PRO A 227 35.57 -51.10 -20.20
CA PRO A 227 36.06 -49.83 -19.66
C PRO A 227 36.09 -49.80 -18.12
N TRP A 228 35.18 -50.51 -17.45
CA TRP A 228 35.12 -50.57 -15.98
C TRP A 228 36.27 -51.33 -15.35
N ILE A 229 36.89 -52.26 -16.08
CA ILE A 229 37.99 -53.10 -15.60
C ILE A 229 39.35 -52.46 -15.94
N THR A 230 39.46 -51.76 -17.07
CA THR A 230 40.76 -51.26 -17.56
C THR A 230 40.88 -49.74 -17.64
N GLU A 231 39.90 -49.06 -18.26
CA GLU A 231 39.98 -47.60 -18.50
C GLU A 231 39.65 -46.77 -17.26
N TYR A 232 38.64 -47.20 -16.52
CA TYR A 232 38.06 -46.52 -15.36
C TYR A 232 38.71 -46.94 -14.04
N ALA A 233 39.40 -48.08 -14.03
CA ALA A 233 40.11 -48.63 -12.89
C ALA A 233 41.62 -48.66 -13.16
N LYS A 234 42.31 -47.56 -12.86
CA LYS A 234 43.77 -47.46 -13.01
C LYS A 234 44.46 -47.78 -11.70
N ALA A 235 45.61 -48.44 -11.79
CA ALA A 235 46.42 -48.78 -10.62
C ALA A 235 47.90 -48.84 -10.98
N ARG A 236 48.75 -48.80 -9.96
CA ARG A 236 50.18 -49.10 -10.13
C ARG A 236 50.44 -50.59 -10.25
N ALA A 237 49.74 -51.40 -9.44
CA ALA A 237 49.90 -52.84 -9.41
C ALA A 237 48.64 -53.55 -8.89
N PHE A 238 48.30 -54.69 -9.47
CA PHE A 238 47.28 -55.62 -8.97
C PHE A 238 47.97 -56.89 -8.49
N THR A 239 47.76 -57.28 -7.23
CA THR A 239 48.34 -58.50 -6.67
C THR A 239 47.24 -59.51 -6.42
N LEU A 240 47.28 -60.65 -7.11
CA LEU A 240 46.36 -61.76 -6.88
C LEU A 240 46.82 -62.54 -5.65
N LEU A 241 45.99 -62.57 -4.60
CA LEU A 241 46.28 -63.32 -3.38
C LEU A 241 45.72 -64.74 -3.46
N GLU A 242 44.46 -64.87 -3.87
CA GLU A 242 43.76 -66.16 -3.99
C GLU A 242 42.81 -66.12 -5.19
N CYS A 243 42.77 -67.19 -5.99
CA CYS A 243 41.75 -67.41 -7.01
C CYS A 243 41.44 -68.90 -7.10
N HIS A 244 40.24 -69.29 -6.68
CA HIS A 244 39.79 -70.67 -6.78
C HIS A 244 38.29 -70.73 -7.04
N GLY A 245 37.83 -71.81 -7.65
CA GLY A 245 36.42 -72.00 -7.99
C GLY A 245 36.09 -73.45 -8.24
N SER A 246 34.79 -73.77 -8.30
CA SER A 246 34.40 -75.14 -8.61
C SER A 246 32.96 -75.26 -9.12
N PHE A 247 32.75 -76.07 -10.15
CA PHE A 247 31.42 -76.27 -10.72
C PHE A 247 31.09 -77.75 -10.91
N LEU A 248 29.79 -78.05 -10.84
CA LEU A 248 29.29 -79.38 -11.22
C LEU A 248 29.24 -79.47 -12.74
N TYR A 249 29.67 -80.58 -13.33
CA TYR A 249 29.67 -80.78 -14.79
C TYR A 249 28.30 -80.57 -15.43
N ASN A 250 27.21 -80.82 -14.69
CA ASN A 250 25.84 -80.60 -15.15
C ASN A 250 25.30 -79.19 -14.93
N LYS A 251 26.06 -78.33 -14.24
CA LYS A 251 25.72 -76.94 -13.97
C LYS A 251 26.97 -76.03 -14.14
N PRO A 252 27.66 -76.07 -15.29
CA PRO A 252 28.83 -75.22 -15.53
C PRO A 252 28.51 -73.72 -15.41
N GLN A 253 27.28 -73.33 -15.73
CA GLN A 253 26.79 -71.96 -15.55
C GLN A 253 26.83 -71.45 -14.09
N LYS A 254 26.98 -72.33 -13.09
CA LYS A 254 27.12 -71.93 -11.68
C LYS A 254 28.56 -71.60 -11.28
N LEU A 255 29.53 -71.71 -12.19
CA LEU A 255 30.94 -71.42 -11.90
C LEU A 255 31.12 -70.03 -11.28
N LEU A 256 30.49 -68.99 -11.84
CA LEU A 256 30.61 -67.61 -11.34
C LEU A 256 30.23 -67.46 -9.85
N GLN A 257 29.25 -68.23 -9.37
CA GLN A 257 28.82 -68.21 -7.96
C GLN A 257 29.80 -68.92 -7.03
N SER A 258 30.64 -69.80 -7.58
CA SER A 258 31.62 -70.59 -6.83
C SER A 258 33.02 -69.97 -6.81
N ILE A 259 33.30 -69.03 -7.71
CA ILE A 259 34.59 -68.37 -7.81
C ILE A 259 34.78 -67.49 -6.58
N PHE A 260 35.93 -67.66 -5.93
CA PHE A 260 36.46 -66.79 -4.91
C PHE A 260 37.75 -66.17 -5.44
N ILE A 261 37.80 -64.84 -5.47
CA ILE A 261 39.00 -64.08 -5.81
C ILE A 261 39.29 -63.12 -4.67
N ARG A 262 40.53 -63.08 -4.22
CA ARG A 262 41.05 -62.05 -3.32
C ARG A 262 42.27 -61.41 -3.97
N ALA A 263 42.24 -60.09 -4.10
CA ALA A 263 43.33 -59.32 -4.69
C ALA A 263 43.51 -57.98 -3.97
N THR A 264 44.70 -57.39 -4.09
CA THR A 264 44.99 -56.03 -3.61
C THR A 264 45.44 -55.15 -4.76
N VAL A 265 45.03 -53.89 -4.73
CA VAL A 265 45.35 -52.90 -5.76
C VAL A 265 46.08 -51.73 -5.11
N ASP A 266 47.28 -51.43 -5.61
CA ASP A 266 48.12 -50.33 -5.11
C ASP A 266 47.92 -49.05 -5.93
N ASN A 267 47.81 -47.91 -5.24
CA ASN A 267 47.59 -46.59 -5.84
C ASN A 267 46.44 -46.59 -6.84
N ALA A 268 45.27 -47.03 -6.37
CA ALA A 268 44.09 -47.15 -7.19
C ALA A 268 43.50 -45.76 -7.49
N GLN A 269 43.13 -45.56 -8.74
CA GLN A 269 42.33 -44.44 -9.23
C GLN A 269 41.12 -45.01 -9.96
N TYR A 270 39.94 -44.77 -9.40
CA TYR A 270 38.69 -45.26 -9.97
C TYR A 270 37.78 -44.10 -10.36
N THR A 271 37.42 -43.97 -11.64
CA THR A 271 36.47 -42.95 -12.10
C THR A 271 35.19 -43.56 -12.65
N PHE A 272 34.04 -42.89 -12.46
CA PHE A 272 32.76 -43.33 -13.02
C PHE A 272 32.50 -42.76 -14.41
N ALA A 273 33.33 -41.79 -14.84
CA ALA A 273 33.34 -41.25 -16.20
C ALA A 273 34.66 -40.50 -16.48
N PRO A 274 35.13 -40.43 -17.74
CA PRO A 274 36.39 -39.76 -18.09
C PRO A 274 36.55 -38.31 -17.62
N THR A 275 35.44 -37.57 -17.46
CA THR A 275 35.40 -36.15 -17.09
C THR A 275 35.18 -35.90 -15.59
N ILE A 276 34.97 -36.96 -14.79
CA ILE A 276 34.78 -36.89 -13.34
C ILE A 276 36.13 -37.17 -12.65
N ALA A 277 36.41 -36.46 -11.54
CA ALA A 277 37.62 -36.73 -10.77
C ALA A 277 37.59 -38.16 -10.19
N PRO A 278 38.68 -38.93 -10.28
CA PRO A 278 38.70 -40.29 -9.75
C PRO A 278 38.62 -40.31 -8.22
N ILE A 279 38.06 -41.38 -7.67
CA ILE A 279 38.33 -41.82 -6.31
C ILE A 279 39.77 -42.30 -6.26
N ILE A 280 40.56 -41.75 -5.35
CA ILE A 280 41.97 -42.10 -5.17
C ILE A 280 42.13 -42.81 -3.84
N ALA A 281 42.80 -43.96 -3.83
CA ALA A 281 43.14 -44.70 -2.61
C ALA A 281 44.56 -45.26 -2.72
N GLU A 282 45.32 -45.20 -1.63
CA GLU A 282 46.68 -45.77 -1.57
C GLU A 282 46.65 -47.29 -1.76
N LYS A 283 45.60 -47.93 -1.23
CA LYS A 283 45.39 -49.38 -1.32
C LYS A 283 43.92 -49.71 -1.40
N VAL A 284 43.56 -50.72 -2.19
CA VAL A 284 42.19 -51.25 -2.30
C VAL A 284 42.21 -52.76 -2.17
N ASP A 285 41.40 -53.30 -1.25
CA ASP A 285 41.13 -54.73 -1.16
C ASP A 285 39.95 -55.10 -2.05
N LEU A 286 40.17 -56.08 -2.94
CA LEU A 286 39.15 -56.66 -3.81
C LEU A 286 38.82 -58.08 -3.33
N ILE A 287 37.54 -58.35 -3.10
CA ILE A 287 37.05 -59.69 -2.74
C ILE A 287 35.88 -60.01 -3.67
N PHE A 288 36.05 -60.98 -4.57
CA PHE A 288 34.97 -61.54 -5.36
C PHE A 288 34.49 -62.84 -4.70
N THR A 289 33.21 -62.93 -4.36
CA THR A 289 32.63 -64.14 -3.80
C THR A 289 31.12 -64.19 -4.06
N HIS A 290 30.58 -65.38 -4.32
CA HIS A 290 29.14 -65.56 -4.58
C HIS A 290 28.58 -64.64 -5.68
N GLY A 291 29.37 -64.36 -6.73
CA GLY A 291 28.98 -63.45 -7.81
C GLY A 291 28.98 -61.97 -7.44
N ILE A 292 29.58 -61.57 -6.30
CA ILE A 292 29.66 -60.17 -5.86
C ILE A 292 31.13 -59.77 -5.71
N LEU A 293 31.53 -58.66 -6.34
CA LEU A 293 32.81 -58.00 -6.14
C LEU A 293 32.66 -56.93 -5.05
N TYR A 294 33.33 -57.11 -3.92
CA TYR A 294 33.48 -56.10 -2.88
C TYR A 294 34.76 -55.30 -3.13
N ILE A 295 34.63 -53.97 -3.16
CA ILE A 295 35.73 -53.02 -3.40
C ILE A 295 35.90 -52.19 -2.12
N ARG A 296 37.03 -52.35 -1.43
CA ARG A 296 37.29 -51.73 -0.13
C ARG A 296 38.54 -50.84 -0.18
N PRO A 297 38.38 -49.53 -0.44
CA PRO A 297 39.50 -48.60 -0.43
C PRO A 297 39.96 -48.27 1.00
N GLU A 298 41.26 -48.37 1.26
CA GLU A 298 41.90 -47.87 2.48
C GLU A 298 42.29 -46.39 2.28
N ASN A 299 41.85 -45.52 3.19
CA ASN A 299 42.11 -44.07 3.13
C ASN A 299 41.72 -43.41 1.80
N GLY A 300 40.61 -43.85 1.19
CA GLY A 300 40.14 -43.28 -0.06
C GLY A 300 39.65 -41.84 0.06
N HIS A 301 39.81 -41.08 -1.02
CA HIS A 301 39.31 -39.72 -1.18
C HIS A 301 38.59 -39.55 -2.52
N PHE A 302 37.45 -38.85 -2.50
CA PHE A 302 36.74 -38.39 -3.69
C PHE A 302 36.64 -36.87 -3.64
N TYR A 303 37.34 -36.18 -4.54
CA TYR A 303 37.66 -34.75 -4.35
C TYR A 303 38.34 -34.52 -2.97
N THR A 304 37.81 -33.62 -2.14
CA THR A 304 38.26 -33.39 -0.76
C THR A 304 37.57 -34.30 0.26
N MET A 305 36.68 -35.20 -0.17
CA MET A 305 35.82 -35.96 0.73
C MET A 305 36.47 -37.29 1.14
N PRO A 306 36.68 -37.53 2.45
CA PRO A 306 37.08 -38.84 2.96
C PRO A 306 36.02 -39.91 2.67
N THR A 307 36.43 -41.09 2.19
CA THR A 307 35.53 -42.22 1.85
C THR A 307 35.65 -43.42 2.78
N GLN A 308 36.34 -43.31 3.93
CA GLN A 308 36.63 -44.46 4.81
C GLN A 308 35.40 -45.16 5.41
N GLN A 309 34.23 -44.50 5.46
CA GLN A 309 32.97 -45.11 5.91
C GLN A 309 32.07 -45.57 4.75
N SER A 310 32.54 -45.42 3.52
CA SER A 310 31.80 -45.75 2.31
C SER A 310 32.18 -47.14 1.82
N ASN A 311 31.20 -47.88 1.32
CA ASN A 311 31.37 -49.23 0.79
C ASN A 311 30.91 -49.29 -0.67
N LEU A 312 31.65 -50.00 -1.51
CA LEU A 312 31.34 -50.20 -2.92
C LEU A 312 31.28 -51.70 -3.24
N LEU A 313 30.26 -52.13 -3.97
CA LEU A 313 30.18 -53.49 -4.49
C LEU A 313 29.55 -53.54 -5.87
N ILE A 314 29.90 -54.58 -6.63
CA ILE A 314 29.30 -54.90 -7.94
C ILE A 314 28.69 -56.29 -7.84
N ASP A 315 27.39 -56.40 -8.11
CA ASP A 315 26.60 -57.63 -8.03
C ASP A 315 26.33 -58.16 -9.44
N PHE A 316 26.93 -59.31 -9.77
CA PHE A 316 26.85 -59.97 -11.08
C PHE A 316 25.76 -61.05 -11.13
N ASN A 317 25.00 -61.26 -10.05
CA ASN A 317 23.94 -62.28 -10.01
C ASN A 317 22.63 -61.92 -10.75
N PRO A 318 22.16 -60.66 -10.76
CA PRO A 318 20.95 -60.30 -11.49
C PRO A 318 21.19 -60.32 -13.01
N VAL A 319 20.10 -60.28 -13.81
CA VAL A 319 20.19 -60.20 -15.28
C VAL A 319 20.98 -58.97 -15.74
N HIS A 320 20.92 -57.89 -14.95
CA HIS A 320 21.69 -56.66 -15.13
C HIS A 320 22.70 -56.54 -13.99
N ILE A 321 23.94 -56.18 -14.31
CA ILE A 321 25.02 -56.01 -13.36
C ILE A 321 24.75 -54.74 -12.54
N LEU A 322 24.70 -54.86 -11.21
CA LEU A 322 24.36 -53.73 -10.33
C LEU A 322 25.56 -53.24 -9.54
N LEU A 323 25.92 -51.98 -9.71
CA LEU A 323 26.83 -51.26 -8.82
C LEU A 323 26.05 -50.71 -7.62
N LYS A 324 26.41 -51.10 -6.41
CA LYS A 324 25.83 -50.55 -5.17
C LYS A 324 26.91 -49.80 -4.40
N ALA A 325 26.69 -48.50 -4.21
CA ALA A 325 27.58 -47.63 -3.43
C ALA A 325 26.83 -47.11 -2.20
N HIS A 326 27.37 -47.36 -1.02
CA HIS A 326 26.95 -46.71 0.21
C HIS A 326 27.99 -45.65 0.55
N ILE A 327 27.62 -44.37 0.43
CA ILE A 327 28.48 -43.22 0.64
C ILE A 327 28.12 -42.59 1.98
N LYS A 328 29.08 -42.56 2.91
CA LYS A 328 28.88 -42.00 4.25
C LYS A 328 30.02 -41.05 4.61
N THR A 329 29.70 -39.78 4.87
CA THR A 329 30.70 -38.76 5.21
C THR A 329 30.10 -37.63 6.03
N ASN A 330 30.91 -36.94 6.83
CA ASN A 330 30.53 -35.74 7.59
C ASN A 330 31.18 -34.45 7.06
N GLN A 331 31.88 -34.52 5.93
CA GLN A 331 32.63 -33.40 5.33
C GLN A 331 32.07 -32.98 3.95
N ALA A 332 30.85 -33.37 3.60
CA ALA A 332 30.31 -33.02 2.27
C ALA A 332 29.89 -31.55 2.20
N GLN A 333 29.93 -30.99 0.99
CA GLN A 333 29.40 -29.67 0.68
C GLN A 333 28.81 -29.68 -0.73
N LEU A 334 27.63 -29.09 -0.93
CA LEU A 334 27.03 -28.91 -2.26
C LEU A 334 27.69 -27.74 -3.00
N ASN A 335 28.97 -27.90 -3.33
CA ASN A 335 29.79 -26.92 -4.04
C ASN A 335 29.82 -27.19 -5.55
N ASP A 336 30.61 -26.41 -6.30
CA ASP A 336 30.72 -26.57 -7.76
C ASP A 336 31.20 -27.96 -8.17
N SER A 337 32.06 -28.62 -7.37
CA SER A 337 32.52 -29.98 -7.67
C SER A 337 31.37 -30.98 -7.67
N ILE A 338 30.49 -30.93 -6.66
CA ILE A 338 29.32 -31.80 -6.58
C ILE A 338 28.24 -31.37 -7.58
N LEU A 339 28.05 -30.07 -7.81
CA LEU A 339 27.08 -29.59 -8.81
C LEU A 339 27.48 -29.99 -10.23
N ASN A 340 28.77 -29.96 -10.57
CA ASN A 340 29.28 -30.43 -11.87
C ASN A 340 29.10 -31.94 -12.03
N LEU A 341 29.32 -32.71 -10.95
CA LEU A 341 29.02 -34.14 -10.93
C LEU A 341 27.54 -34.41 -11.21
N LEU A 342 26.62 -33.70 -10.56
CA LEU A 342 25.18 -33.86 -10.78
C LEU A 342 24.78 -33.49 -12.22
N ARG A 343 25.34 -32.41 -12.77
CA ARG A 343 25.09 -31.99 -14.17
C ARG A 343 25.55 -33.03 -15.18
N TYR A 344 26.64 -33.75 -14.91
CA TYR A 344 27.08 -34.86 -15.76
C TYR A 344 26.02 -35.95 -15.90
N TYR A 345 25.28 -36.21 -14.82
CA TYR A 345 24.14 -37.14 -14.82
C TYR A 345 22.79 -36.46 -15.14
N GLU A 346 22.82 -35.30 -15.80
CA GLU A 346 21.62 -34.52 -16.19
C GLU A 346 20.75 -34.05 -15.01
N ILE A 347 21.29 -34.02 -13.78
CA ILE A 347 20.60 -33.54 -12.59
C ILE A 347 20.97 -32.08 -12.36
N THR A 348 20.02 -31.17 -12.60
CA THR A 348 20.20 -29.74 -12.32
C THR A 348 19.59 -29.38 -10.97
N VAL A 349 20.44 -28.91 -10.04
CA VAL A 349 20.03 -28.41 -8.72
C VAL A 349 20.23 -26.90 -8.68
N PRO A 350 19.19 -26.08 -8.42
CA PRO A 350 19.27 -24.62 -8.51
C PRO A 350 19.92 -23.97 -7.28
N ILE A 351 20.39 -24.76 -6.31
CA ILE A 351 20.96 -24.26 -5.05
C ILE A 351 22.41 -24.68 -4.89
N ARG A 352 23.25 -23.73 -4.45
CA ARG A 352 24.68 -23.91 -4.15
C ARG A 352 24.93 -23.64 -2.67
N GLN A 353 25.81 -24.41 -2.04
CA GLN A 353 26.29 -24.17 -0.69
C GLN A 353 27.64 -23.46 -0.73
N ASN A 354 27.68 -22.19 -0.38
CA ASN A 354 28.90 -21.38 -0.35
C ASN A 354 29.75 -21.66 0.88
N LYS A 355 29.11 -21.96 2.02
CA LYS A 355 29.78 -22.33 3.28
C LYS A 355 28.96 -23.36 4.05
N GLY A 356 29.63 -24.11 4.92
CA GLY A 356 29.02 -25.12 5.80
C GLY A 356 29.27 -26.54 5.31
N LEU A 357 29.32 -27.49 6.26
CA LEU A 357 29.48 -28.92 6.01
C LEU A 357 28.14 -29.65 6.16
N CYS A 358 28.04 -30.81 5.53
CA CYS A 358 26.86 -31.65 5.52
C CYS A 358 27.21 -33.10 5.85
N ASN A 359 26.46 -33.68 6.78
CA ASN A 359 26.50 -35.11 7.04
C ASN A 359 25.65 -35.83 5.99
N VAL A 360 26.26 -36.78 5.28
CA VAL A 360 25.65 -37.52 4.17
C VAL A 360 25.65 -39.01 4.49
N ASP A 361 24.50 -39.62 4.27
CA ASP A 361 24.30 -41.06 4.24
C ASP A 361 23.49 -41.37 2.97
N LEU A 362 24.16 -41.85 1.92
CA LEU A 362 23.61 -42.00 0.57
C LEU A 362 23.83 -43.44 0.09
N ASN A 363 22.75 -44.10 -0.31
CA ASN A 363 22.77 -45.36 -1.03
C ASN A 363 22.47 -45.10 -2.50
N LEU A 364 23.36 -45.56 -3.37
CA LEU A 364 23.27 -45.48 -4.82
C LEU A 364 23.24 -46.89 -5.38
N THR A 365 22.30 -47.18 -6.27
CA THR A 365 22.29 -48.42 -7.07
C THR A 365 22.23 -48.03 -8.54
N VAL A 366 23.25 -48.40 -9.30
CA VAL A 366 23.38 -48.13 -10.74
C VAL A 366 23.32 -49.46 -11.48
N ASP A 367 22.43 -49.57 -12.45
CA ASP A 367 22.43 -50.64 -13.43
C ASP A 367 23.53 -50.36 -14.46
N LEU A 368 24.58 -51.18 -14.51
CA LEU A 368 25.73 -50.94 -15.39
C LEU A 368 25.45 -51.25 -16.86
N ASN A 369 24.34 -51.93 -17.17
CA ASN A 369 23.96 -52.25 -18.55
C ASN A 369 23.22 -51.09 -19.22
N ASN A 370 22.44 -50.30 -18.46
CA ASN A 370 21.63 -49.19 -19.01
C ASN A 370 21.81 -47.85 -18.28
N PHE A 371 22.69 -47.79 -17.27
CA PHE A 371 23.00 -46.63 -16.43
C PHE A 371 21.82 -46.09 -15.61
N LYS A 372 20.70 -46.83 -15.52
CA LYS A 372 19.56 -46.44 -14.69
C LYS A 372 19.97 -46.45 -13.22
N THR A 373 19.74 -45.32 -12.58
CA THR A 373 20.23 -45.06 -11.23
C THR A 373 19.06 -44.88 -10.26
N THR A 374 19.14 -45.52 -9.11
CA THR A 374 18.25 -45.26 -7.95
C THR A 374 19.10 -44.79 -6.78
N ALA A 375 18.63 -43.75 -6.10
CA ALA A 375 19.35 -43.13 -5.00
C ALA A 375 18.42 -42.93 -3.81
N THR A 376 18.86 -43.31 -2.61
CA THR A 376 18.17 -42.96 -1.37
C THR A 376 19.19 -42.36 -0.42
N GLY A 377 18.89 -41.24 0.22
CA GLY A 377 19.88 -40.60 1.07
C GLY A 377 19.30 -39.64 2.09
N LYS A 378 20.07 -39.40 3.15
CA LYS A 378 19.80 -38.43 4.19
C LYS A 378 20.98 -37.46 4.28
N PHE A 379 20.69 -36.18 4.17
CA PHE A 379 21.65 -35.10 4.24
C PHE A 379 21.26 -34.20 5.41
N THR A 380 22.17 -34.00 6.36
CA THR A 380 21.96 -33.16 7.55
C THR A 380 22.97 -32.02 7.50
N PRO A 381 22.61 -30.88 6.89
CA PRO A 381 23.50 -29.73 6.81
C PRO A 381 23.68 -29.07 8.18
N GLY A 382 24.91 -28.64 8.46
CA GLY A 382 25.20 -27.74 9.57
C GLY A 382 24.78 -26.30 9.26
N LYS A 383 25.33 -25.35 10.03
CA LYS A 383 25.17 -23.92 9.71
C LYS A 383 25.79 -23.64 8.34
N SER A 384 24.96 -23.16 7.41
CA SER A 384 25.32 -23.07 6.00
C SER A 384 24.96 -21.72 5.40
N GLU A 385 25.76 -21.26 4.45
CA GLU A 385 25.44 -20.14 3.57
C GLU A 385 25.03 -20.74 2.22
N LEU A 386 23.77 -20.55 1.84
CA LEU A 386 23.22 -21.08 0.61
C LEU A 386 22.95 -19.95 -0.38
N GLN A 387 23.13 -20.26 -1.66
CA GLN A 387 22.87 -19.39 -2.78
C GLN A 387 21.87 -20.05 -3.71
N LEU A 388 20.73 -19.41 -3.92
CA LEU A 388 19.73 -19.76 -4.92
C LEU A 388 19.70 -18.62 -5.93
N GLU A 389 20.22 -18.84 -7.13
CA GLU A 389 20.46 -17.79 -8.12
C GLU A 389 21.24 -16.59 -7.53
N ASN A 390 20.63 -15.40 -7.47
CA ASN A 390 21.19 -14.19 -6.89
C ASN A 390 20.88 -14.01 -5.38
N PHE A 391 20.14 -14.95 -4.77
CA PHE A 391 19.73 -14.87 -3.37
C PHE A 391 20.68 -15.65 -2.47
N ILE A 392 21.47 -14.93 -1.67
CA ILE A 392 22.34 -15.51 -0.64
C ILE A 392 21.64 -15.43 0.73
N PHE A 393 21.46 -16.57 1.40
CA PHE A 393 20.82 -16.66 2.70
C PHE A 393 21.54 -17.65 3.62
N GLN A 394 21.43 -17.41 4.92
CA GLN A 394 22.00 -18.29 5.94
C GLN A 394 20.94 -19.29 6.39
N THR A 395 21.37 -20.52 6.64
CA THR A 395 20.51 -21.58 7.17
C THR A 395 21.16 -22.29 8.36
N MET A 396 20.33 -22.77 9.28
CA MET A 396 20.75 -23.60 10.40
C MET A 396 19.78 -24.77 10.60
N GLY A 397 20.34 -25.93 10.95
CA GLY A 397 19.58 -27.17 11.12
C GLY A 397 19.06 -27.72 9.79
N GLY A 398 17.99 -28.49 9.88
CA GLY A 398 17.32 -29.09 8.73
C GLY A 398 17.79 -30.50 8.39
N ILE A 399 16.93 -31.21 7.68
CA ILE A 399 17.18 -32.54 7.12
C ILE A 399 16.68 -32.51 5.69
N VAL A 400 17.50 -32.98 4.76
CA VAL A 400 17.12 -33.28 3.38
C VAL A 400 17.12 -34.79 3.20
N THR A 401 16.09 -35.34 2.59
CA THR A 401 15.99 -36.75 2.23
C THR A 401 15.81 -36.86 0.72
N LEU A 402 16.59 -37.73 0.09
CA LEU A 402 16.44 -38.14 -1.29
C LEU A 402 15.79 -39.51 -1.32
N ASP A 403 14.71 -39.65 -2.07
CA ASP A 403 14.09 -40.93 -2.41
C ASP A 403 13.89 -40.96 -3.92
N THR A 404 14.77 -41.68 -4.61
CA THR A 404 14.93 -41.70 -6.07
C THR A 404 15.14 -40.30 -6.65
N THR A 405 14.08 -39.67 -7.15
CA THR A 405 14.10 -38.32 -7.75
C THR A 405 13.41 -37.28 -6.85
N LYS A 406 12.81 -37.72 -5.74
CA LYS A 406 12.10 -36.86 -4.78
C LYS A 406 13.04 -36.41 -3.68
N VAL A 407 13.35 -35.13 -3.69
CA VAL A 407 14.04 -34.43 -2.60
C VAL A 407 13.01 -33.86 -1.66
N SER A 408 13.02 -34.21 -0.38
CA SER A 408 12.20 -33.57 0.66
C SER A 408 13.10 -32.91 1.68
N PHE A 409 12.74 -31.73 2.16
CA PHE A 409 13.55 -30.98 3.12
C PHE A 409 12.67 -30.36 4.19
N SER A 410 13.13 -30.37 5.44
CA SER A 410 12.36 -29.81 6.55
C SER A 410 13.25 -29.40 7.71
N GLY A 411 12.75 -28.52 8.58
CA GLY A 411 13.45 -28.12 9.80
C GLY A 411 14.54 -27.07 9.59
N PHE A 412 14.59 -26.42 8.42
CA PHE A 412 15.53 -25.33 8.16
C PHE A 412 15.06 -24.05 8.83
N ASP A 413 15.94 -23.42 9.60
CA ASP A 413 15.82 -22.03 10.05
C ASP A 413 16.65 -21.16 9.08
N ALA A 414 15.99 -20.31 8.30
CA ALA A 414 16.60 -19.51 7.24
C ALA A 414 16.52 -18.01 7.54
N ARG A 415 17.61 -17.29 7.24
CA ARG A 415 17.73 -15.83 7.41
C ARG A 415 18.23 -15.19 6.13
N TYR A 416 17.49 -14.20 5.64
CA TYR A 416 17.86 -13.36 4.50
C TYR A 416 17.97 -11.90 4.95
N LYS A 417 19.22 -11.42 5.07
CA LYS A 417 19.56 -10.06 5.55
C LYS A 417 18.80 -9.74 6.87
N ASN A 418 18.47 -8.47 7.08
CA ASN A 418 17.56 -8.02 8.14
C ASN A 418 16.10 -7.95 7.64
N ILE A 419 15.76 -8.72 6.59
CA ILE A 419 14.46 -8.65 5.91
C ILE A 419 13.57 -9.81 6.30
N LEU A 420 14.10 -11.04 6.36
CA LEU A 420 13.29 -12.24 6.57
C LEU A 420 14.03 -13.24 7.47
N HIS A 421 13.35 -13.71 8.51
CA HIS A 421 13.73 -14.87 9.30
C HIS A 421 12.57 -15.85 9.28
N ALA A 422 12.78 -17.09 8.80
CA ALA A 422 11.70 -18.02 8.52
C ALA A 422 12.09 -19.48 8.72
N LYS A 423 11.10 -20.31 9.07
CA LYS A 423 11.19 -21.77 8.98
C LYS A 423 10.83 -22.22 7.57
N VAL A 424 11.68 -23.08 6.99
CA VAL A 424 11.54 -23.55 5.61
C VAL A 424 11.38 -25.07 5.58
N LYS A 425 10.42 -25.54 4.79
CA LYS A 425 10.22 -26.98 4.49
C LYS A 425 9.59 -27.16 3.13
N GLY A 426 9.79 -28.29 2.49
CA GLY A 426 9.26 -28.53 1.16
C GLY A 426 9.67 -29.85 0.55
N PHE A 427 9.36 -30.00 -0.72
CA PHE A 427 9.83 -31.10 -1.55
C PHE A 427 9.99 -30.65 -2.99
N TYR A 428 10.80 -31.39 -3.76
CA TYR A 428 11.07 -31.20 -5.18
C TYR A 428 11.24 -32.57 -5.85
N HIS A 429 10.55 -32.80 -6.95
CA HIS A 429 10.66 -33.96 -7.82
C HIS A 429 11.51 -33.55 -9.03
N ALA A 430 12.74 -34.06 -9.11
CA ALA A 430 13.70 -33.67 -10.14
C ALA A 430 13.34 -34.20 -11.54
N ASP A 431 12.64 -35.32 -11.63
CA ASP A 431 12.23 -35.98 -12.89
C ASP A 431 11.14 -35.23 -13.65
N ILE A 432 10.28 -34.52 -12.92
CA ILE A 432 9.15 -33.76 -13.49
C ILE A 432 9.25 -32.26 -13.21
N GLU A 433 10.36 -31.84 -12.58
CA GLU A 433 10.65 -30.45 -12.20
C GLU A 433 9.52 -29.78 -11.40
N LYS A 434 8.90 -30.52 -10.46
CA LYS A 434 7.78 -30.02 -9.64
C LYS A 434 8.08 -30.07 -8.15
N GLY A 435 7.71 -29.01 -7.44
CA GLY A 435 7.96 -28.93 -6.01
C GLY A 435 7.11 -27.89 -5.29
N ASN A 436 7.14 -27.95 -3.96
CA ASN A 436 6.49 -26.97 -3.09
C ASN A 436 7.43 -26.61 -1.95
N VAL A 437 7.70 -25.32 -1.78
CA VAL A 437 8.51 -24.77 -0.69
C VAL A 437 7.62 -23.91 0.20
N GLN A 438 7.39 -24.36 1.44
CA GLN A 438 6.69 -23.60 2.46
C GLN A 438 7.69 -22.76 3.25
N ILE A 439 7.44 -21.45 3.28
CA ILE A 439 8.20 -20.45 4.03
C ILE A 439 7.28 -19.90 5.11
N ILE A 440 7.61 -20.20 6.36
CA ILE A 440 6.84 -19.81 7.55
C ILE A 440 7.65 -18.72 8.27
N PRO A 441 7.35 -17.43 8.07
CA PRO A 441 8.12 -16.34 8.65
C PRO A 441 7.97 -16.29 10.17
N TYR A 442 9.09 -16.19 10.89
CA TYR A 442 9.15 -15.71 12.27
C TYR A 442 9.07 -14.18 12.31
N SER A 443 9.72 -13.52 11.36
CA SER A 443 9.65 -12.08 11.15
C SER A 443 9.88 -11.73 9.68
N CYS A 444 9.25 -10.67 9.21
CA CYS A 444 9.48 -10.12 7.87
C CYS A 444 9.35 -8.58 7.91
N THR A 445 10.42 -7.88 7.51
CA THR A 445 10.57 -6.41 7.55
C THR A 445 11.16 -5.94 6.21
N PRO A 446 10.32 -5.71 5.18
CA PRO A 446 10.75 -5.41 3.81
C PRO A 446 11.72 -4.22 3.70
N THR A 447 11.58 -3.20 4.54
CA THR A 447 12.44 -2.02 4.59
C THR A 447 13.72 -2.21 5.41
N GLY A 448 13.84 -3.33 6.13
CA GLY A 448 14.88 -3.54 7.16
C GLY A 448 14.62 -2.78 8.47
N ASP A 449 13.54 -1.99 8.55
CA ASP A 449 13.14 -1.22 9.73
C ASP A 449 11.75 -1.66 10.22
N ALA A 450 11.71 -2.26 11.41
CA ALA A 450 10.48 -2.77 12.00
C ALA A 450 9.54 -1.67 12.54
N THR A 451 9.97 -0.41 12.59
CA THR A 451 9.12 0.71 12.99
C THR A 451 8.27 1.26 11.84
N SER A 452 8.72 1.11 10.60
CA SER A 452 7.99 1.51 9.40
C SER A 452 7.05 0.43 8.90
N ILE A 453 7.56 -0.77 8.59
CA ILE A 453 6.75 -1.90 8.12
C ILE A 453 7.28 -3.24 8.62
N ALA A 454 6.42 -3.97 9.33
CA ALA A 454 6.72 -5.31 9.83
C ALA A 454 5.53 -6.22 9.66
N LEU A 455 5.77 -7.49 9.31
CA LEU A 455 4.76 -8.52 9.36
C LEU A 455 4.31 -8.73 10.81
N SER A 456 3.01 -8.64 11.05
CA SER A 456 2.43 -8.91 12.36
C SER A 456 2.52 -10.41 12.65
N PRO A 457 2.93 -10.81 13.87
CA PRO A 457 2.98 -12.22 14.27
C PRO A 457 1.59 -12.86 14.46
N LEU A 458 0.52 -12.06 14.36
CA LEU A 458 -0.88 -12.50 14.47
C LEU A 458 -1.60 -12.29 13.13
N PRO A 459 -2.32 -13.30 12.62
CA PRO A 459 -2.46 -14.67 13.13
C PRO A 459 -1.22 -15.55 12.85
N LEU A 460 -0.99 -16.55 13.71
CA LEU A 460 0.17 -17.47 13.70
C LEU A 460 0.31 -18.36 12.44
N ASN A 461 -0.61 -18.26 11.47
CA ASN A 461 -0.67 -19.13 10.29
C ASN A 461 -0.17 -18.48 8.99
N VAL A 462 0.47 -17.32 9.07
CA VAL A 462 1.09 -16.71 7.88
C VAL A 462 2.15 -17.65 7.32
N LYS A 463 2.01 -17.98 6.03
CA LYS A 463 3.03 -18.72 5.27
C LYS A 463 2.96 -18.33 3.80
N ALA A 464 4.11 -18.36 3.16
CA ALA A 464 4.24 -18.34 1.71
C ALA A 464 4.50 -19.77 1.21
N ILE A 465 3.95 -20.10 0.05
CA ILE A 465 4.16 -21.37 -0.64
C ILE A 465 4.69 -21.04 -2.03
N TYR A 466 5.93 -21.42 -2.30
CA TYR A 466 6.54 -21.31 -3.61
C TYR A 466 6.37 -22.64 -4.35
N HIS A 467 5.56 -22.62 -5.40
CA HIS A 467 5.26 -23.75 -6.27
C HIS A 467 6.23 -23.77 -7.45
N ILE A 468 7.04 -24.81 -7.51
CA ILE A 468 8.00 -25.04 -8.60
C ILE A 468 7.28 -25.81 -9.70
N ASN A 469 7.36 -25.35 -10.95
CA ASN A 469 6.69 -25.95 -12.11
C ASN A 469 7.55 -25.81 -13.37
N PRO A 470 7.60 -26.82 -14.26
CA PRO A 470 8.45 -26.81 -15.46
C PRO A 470 8.18 -25.66 -16.46
N ARG A 471 7.06 -24.94 -16.34
CA ARG A 471 6.75 -23.79 -17.21
C ARG A 471 6.95 -22.45 -16.52
N ILE A 472 6.23 -22.24 -15.42
CA ILE A 472 6.19 -20.96 -14.69
C ILE A 472 5.95 -21.26 -13.22
N ASP A 473 6.89 -20.85 -12.37
CA ASP A 473 6.75 -20.97 -10.93
C ASP A 473 5.70 -20.01 -10.39
N ARG A 474 5.12 -20.33 -9.24
CA ARG A 474 4.11 -19.48 -8.59
C ARG A 474 4.43 -19.25 -7.13
N LEU A 475 4.31 -18.00 -6.69
CA LEU A 475 4.37 -17.64 -5.29
C LEU A 475 2.94 -17.42 -4.77
N GLN A 476 2.51 -18.29 -3.86
CA GLN A 476 1.27 -18.15 -3.11
C GLN A 476 1.55 -17.55 -1.73
N ILE A 477 0.94 -16.41 -1.44
CA ILE A 477 0.97 -15.75 -0.14
C ILE A 477 -0.42 -15.91 0.50
N LEU A 478 -0.50 -16.54 1.67
CA LEU A 478 -1.75 -16.58 2.44
C LEU A 478 -2.09 -15.21 3.03
N PRO A 479 -3.35 -14.94 3.46
CA PRO A 479 -3.71 -13.66 4.06
C PRO A 479 -2.74 -13.23 5.17
N THR A 480 -2.33 -11.96 5.13
CA THR A 480 -1.31 -11.41 6.01
C THR A 480 -1.83 -10.22 6.81
N GLN A 481 -1.17 -9.94 7.93
CA GLN A 481 -1.36 -8.71 8.68
C GLN A 481 0.01 -8.02 8.80
N TRP A 482 0.03 -6.72 8.58
CA TRP A 482 1.24 -5.91 8.60
C TRP A 482 1.03 -4.77 9.60
N LYS A 483 2.02 -4.55 10.47
CA LYS A 483 2.14 -3.32 11.23
C LYS A 483 2.81 -2.30 10.32
N ILE A 484 2.07 -1.29 9.88
CA ILE A 484 2.58 -0.17 9.10
C ILE A 484 2.48 1.06 9.99
N PHE A 485 3.62 1.62 10.39
CA PHE A 485 3.72 2.62 11.46
C PHE A 485 3.00 2.14 12.73
N ASN A 486 1.91 2.82 13.12
CA ASN A 486 1.12 2.51 14.30
C ASN A 486 -0.21 1.79 13.99
N GLU A 487 -0.42 1.37 12.74
CA GLU A 487 -1.67 0.75 12.29
C GLU A 487 -1.47 -0.71 11.87
N ILE A 488 -2.50 -1.53 12.07
CA ILE A 488 -2.55 -2.91 11.57
C ILE A 488 -3.31 -2.93 10.24
N VAL A 489 -2.61 -3.28 9.17
CA VAL A 489 -3.14 -3.43 7.81
C VAL A 489 -3.31 -4.91 7.51
N LYS A 490 -4.53 -5.31 7.19
CA LYS A 490 -4.85 -6.69 6.79
C LYS A 490 -4.92 -6.75 5.27
N VAL A 491 -4.22 -7.70 4.66
CA VAL A 491 -4.16 -7.89 3.21
C VAL A 491 -4.59 -9.31 2.88
N GLU A 492 -5.47 -9.47 1.89
CA GLU A 492 -5.89 -10.81 1.47
C GLU A 492 -4.77 -11.60 0.79
N GLY A 493 -4.91 -12.92 0.76
CA GLY A 493 -3.93 -13.81 0.14
C GLY A 493 -4.01 -13.76 -1.39
N PHE A 494 -2.91 -14.08 -2.05
CA PHE A 494 -2.80 -14.12 -3.51
C PHE A 494 -1.85 -15.20 -4.00
N THR A 495 -1.95 -15.50 -5.30
CA THR A 495 -0.99 -16.34 -6.01
C THR A 495 -0.58 -15.61 -7.27
N ILE A 496 0.73 -15.44 -7.47
CA ILE A 496 1.30 -14.79 -8.66
C ILE A 496 2.31 -15.70 -9.35
N PRO A 497 2.46 -15.61 -10.68
CA PRO A 497 3.65 -16.14 -11.34
C PRO A 497 4.89 -15.43 -10.75
N TYR A 498 5.96 -16.19 -10.53
CA TYR A 498 7.19 -15.66 -9.96
C TYR A 498 8.37 -16.01 -10.86
N ASP A 499 9.13 -15.00 -11.28
CA ASP A 499 10.33 -15.14 -12.10
C ASP A 499 11.53 -14.63 -11.29
N PHE A 500 12.46 -15.53 -10.96
CA PHE A 500 13.68 -15.21 -10.21
C PHE A 500 14.61 -14.25 -10.96
N ASN A 501 14.52 -14.16 -12.29
CA ASN A 501 15.45 -13.40 -13.12
C ASN A 501 15.12 -11.90 -13.20
N ASN A 502 13.82 -11.55 -13.23
CA ASN A 502 13.40 -10.17 -13.52
C ASN A 502 13.18 -9.28 -12.29
N THR A 503 13.25 -9.82 -11.07
CA THR A 503 13.02 -9.08 -9.80
C THR A 503 11.76 -8.21 -9.81
N SER A 504 10.75 -8.60 -10.59
CA SER A 504 9.49 -7.87 -10.75
C SER A 504 8.32 -8.79 -10.42
N ALA A 505 7.28 -8.21 -9.84
CA ALA A 505 6.08 -8.90 -9.43
C ALA A 505 4.86 -8.06 -9.78
N THR A 506 3.93 -8.64 -10.54
CA THR A 506 2.61 -8.06 -10.76
C THR A 506 1.70 -8.49 -9.63
N ILE A 507 1.35 -7.56 -8.75
CA ILE A 507 0.35 -7.76 -7.71
C ILE A 507 -1.04 -7.75 -8.36
N PRO A 508 -1.85 -8.82 -8.19
CA PRO A 508 -3.23 -8.82 -8.64
C PRO A 508 -4.05 -7.85 -7.80
N LYS A 509 -5.33 -7.66 -8.15
CA LYS A 509 -6.26 -6.90 -7.32
C LYS A 509 -6.44 -7.54 -5.96
N LEU A 510 -5.84 -6.92 -4.94
CA LEU A 510 -5.83 -7.33 -3.55
C LEU A 510 -6.63 -6.38 -2.68
N ARG A 511 -7.60 -6.91 -1.95
CA ARG A 511 -8.29 -6.20 -0.88
C ARG A 511 -7.37 -6.01 0.32
N PHE A 512 -7.34 -4.79 0.81
CA PHE A 512 -6.73 -4.43 2.08
C PHE A 512 -7.70 -3.66 2.95
N TYR A 513 -7.54 -3.76 4.27
CA TYR A 513 -8.29 -2.93 5.20
C TYR A 513 -7.54 -2.68 6.51
N ILE A 514 -7.77 -1.50 7.06
CA ILE A 514 -7.39 -1.07 8.40
C ILE A 514 -8.68 -1.06 9.23
N PRO A 515 -8.79 -1.85 10.31
CA PRO A 515 -10.03 -1.99 11.08
C PRO A 515 -10.66 -0.64 11.42
N ASN A 516 -11.96 -0.49 11.12
CA ASN A 516 -12.78 0.72 11.32
C ASN A 516 -12.33 2.00 10.59
N LYS A 517 -11.21 1.99 9.88
CA LYS A 517 -10.60 3.19 9.28
C LYS A 517 -10.62 3.16 7.75
N VAL A 518 -9.91 2.21 7.13
CA VAL A 518 -9.69 2.22 5.68
C VAL A 518 -10.06 0.86 5.09
N GLN A 519 -10.68 0.84 3.92
CA GLN A 519 -10.93 -0.37 3.14
C GLN A 519 -10.75 -0.05 1.66
N GLY A 520 -10.07 -0.94 0.93
CA GLY A 520 -9.84 -0.74 -0.49
C GLY A 520 -9.26 -1.96 -1.18
N SER A 521 -8.86 -1.76 -2.43
CA SER A 521 -8.08 -2.70 -3.21
C SER A 521 -6.79 -2.04 -3.72
N LEU A 522 -5.74 -2.81 -3.93
CA LEU A 522 -4.52 -2.40 -4.61
C LEU A 522 -4.17 -3.42 -5.70
N GLU A 523 -3.61 -2.96 -6.81
CA GLU A 523 -3.05 -3.81 -7.88
C GLU A 523 -1.91 -3.07 -8.58
N GLY A 524 -1.02 -3.79 -9.26
CA GLY A 524 0.00 -3.14 -10.08
C GLY A 524 1.33 -3.88 -10.12
N ASN A 525 2.37 -3.19 -10.55
CA ASN A 525 3.68 -3.78 -10.77
C ASN A 525 4.68 -3.26 -9.74
N LEU A 526 5.42 -4.19 -9.14
CA LEU A 526 6.59 -3.93 -8.30
C LEU A 526 7.83 -4.36 -9.07
N SER A 527 8.86 -3.53 -9.07
CA SER A 527 10.22 -3.91 -9.45
C SER A 527 11.20 -3.39 -8.40
N SER A 528 12.46 -3.81 -8.47
CA SER A 528 13.52 -3.36 -7.56
C SER A 528 13.68 -1.83 -7.50
N ASN A 529 13.40 -1.11 -8.58
CA ASN A 529 13.70 0.33 -8.72
C ASN A 529 12.45 1.21 -8.93
N GLU A 530 11.35 0.66 -9.41
CA GLU A 530 10.11 1.39 -9.66
C GLU A 530 8.88 0.59 -9.24
N TRP A 531 7.93 1.25 -8.58
CA TRP A 531 6.63 0.67 -8.22
C TRP A 531 5.52 1.48 -8.87
N LEU A 532 4.58 0.81 -9.52
CA LEU A 532 3.37 1.41 -10.09
C LEU A 532 2.16 0.67 -9.53
N LEU A 533 1.50 1.26 -8.54
CA LEU A 533 0.37 0.67 -7.82
C LEU A 533 -0.89 1.51 -8.02
N GLN A 534 -1.97 0.88 -8.44
CA GLN A 534 -3.31 1.45 -8.46
C GLN A 534 -4.05 1.07 -7.19
N PHE A 535 -4.54 2.06 -6.47
CA PHE A 535 -5.37 1.91 -5.28
C PHE A 535 -6.81 2.27 -5.61
N GLY A 536 -7.76 1.54 -5.03
CA GLY A 536 -9.19 1.85 -5.05
C GLY A 536 -9.74 1.82 -3.62
N LEU A 537 -10.02 2.98 -3.04
CA LEU A 537 -10.58 3.12 -1.70
C LEU A 537 -12.10 3.01 -1.75
N THR A 538 -12.68 2.09 -0.97
CA THR A 538 -14.14 1.96 -0.80
C THR A 538 -14.63 2.57 0.51
N LYS A 539 -13.74 2.64 1.52
CA LYS A 539 -13.97 3.32 2.79
C LYS A 539 -12.69 4.02 3.23
N PHE A 540 -12.81 5.27 3.66
CA PHE A 540 -11.73 5.98 4.34
C PHE A 540 -12.36 6.83 5.44
N ASN A 541 -11.92 6.59 6.67
CA ASN A 541 -12.33 7.29 7.87
C ASN A 541 -11.13 7.36 8.81
N LEU A 542 -10.39 8.47 8.76
CA LEU A 542 -9.23 8.69 9.61
C LEU A 542 -9.38 10.03 10.33
N LYS A 543 -9.53 9.97 11.66
CA LYS A 543 -9.92 11.13 12.49
C LYS A 543 -11.25 11.71 11.97
N ASP A 544 -11.24 12.94 11.48
CA ASP A 544 -12.43 13.63 10.96
C ASP A 544 -12.49 13.68 9.42
N LEU A 545 -11.53 13.04 8.73
CA LEU A 545 -11.50 12.96 7.27
C LEU A 545 -12.20 11.69 6.80
N LEU A 546 -13.35 11.87 6.14
CA LEU A 546 -14.20 10.81 5.65
C LEU A 546 -14.34 10.87 4.12
N LEU A 547 -14.23 9.73 3.44
CA LEU A 547 -14.58 9.60 2.02
C LEU A 547 -16.10 9.39 1.88
N ARG A 548 -16.79 10.29 1.17
CA ARG A 548 -18.25 10.26 0.98
C ARG A 548 -18.69 9.33 -0.15
N ASN A 549 -17.96 9.32 -1.27
CA ASN A 549 -18.29 8.49 -2.42
C ASN A 549 -17.57 7.14 -2.30
N GLY A 550 -18.32 6.03 -2.31
CA GLY A 550 -17.85 4.68 -1.97
C GLY A 550 -16.84 4.00 -2.90
N SER A 551 -16.14 4.74 -3.77
CA SER A 551 -15.00 4.21 -4.55
C SER A 551 -14.16 5.37 -5.09
N TYR A 552 -12.94 5.55 -4.59
CA TYR A 552 -11.97 6.51 -5.10
C TYR A 552 -10.67 5.83 -5.54
N ALA A 553 -10.33 5.95 -6.82
CA ALA A 553 -9.12 5.35 -7.37
C ALA A 553 -8.00 6.38 -7.57
N PHE A 554 -6.78 5.99 -7.24
CA PHE A 554 -5.57 6.77 -7.45
C PHE A 554 -4.37 5.86 -7.74
N THR A 555 -3.36 6.40 -8.41
CA THR A 555 -2.13 5.72 -8.76
C THR A 555 -0.99 6.25 -7.91
N LEU A 556 -0.23 5.34 -7.31
CA LEU A 556 1.02 5.58 -6.63
C LEU A 556 2.16 5.10 -7.54
N LYS A 557 3.04 6.02 -7.94
CA LYS A 557 4.26 5.71 -8.70
C LYS A 557 5.49 6.11 -7.88
N SER A 558 6.34 5.16 -7.52
CA SER A 558 7.63 5.43 -6.86
C SER A 558 8.78 5.41 -7.87
N ASP A 559 9.68 6.39 -7.76
CA ASP A 559 11.05 6.34 -8.28
C ASP A 559 12.04 6.21 -7.11
N THR A 560 13.36 6.25 -7.36
CA THR A 560 14.39 5.97 -6.33
C THR A 560 14.29 6.84 -5.08
N ASN A 561 13.75 8.07 -5.18
CA ASN A 561 13.71 9.02 -4.06
C ASN A 561 12.35 9.71 -3.84
N THR A 562 11.36 9.51 -4.72
CA THR A 562 10.07 10.20 -4.66
C THR A 562 8.90 9.26 -4.91
N VAL A 563 7.76 9.56 -4.27
CA VAL A 563 6.49 8.85 -4.47
C VAL A 563 5.45 9.83 -5.00
N ASN A 564 4.93 9.57 -6.19
CA ASN A 564 3.90 10.38 -6.84
C ASN A 564 2.53 9.72 -6.65
N ILE A 565 1.59 10.43 -6.03
CA ILE A 565 0.19 10.04 -5.93
C ILE A 565 -0.60 10.89 -6.92
N THR A 566 -1.29 10.23 -7.85
CA THR A 566 -2.07 10.91 -8.90
C THR A 566 -3.45 10.32 -9.07
N SER A 567 -4.44 11.14 -9.39
CA SER A 567 -5.75 10.69 -9.84
C SER A 567 -6.38 11.74 -10.74
N LYS A 568 -6.98 11.31 -11.85
CA LYS A 568 -7.80 12.17 -12.71
C LYS A 568 -9.26 12.20 -12.27
N LEU A 569 -9.66 11.27 -11.41
CA LEU A 569 -11.05 11.12 -10.99
C LEU A 569 -11.37 12.11 -9.86
N PRO A 570 -12.58 12.66 -9.84
CA PRO A 570 -13.03 13.45 -8.71
C PRO A 570 -13.24 12.58 -7.47
N SER A 571 -12.86 13.12 -6.32
CA SER A 571 -13.15 12.55 -5.01
C SER A 571 -14.06 13.47 -4.22
N SER A 572 -14.90 12.91 -3.35
CA SER A 572 -15.74 13.66 -2.41
C SER A 572 -15.39 13.25 -1.00
N TRP A 573 -15.03 14.23 -0.18
CA TRP A 573 -14.54 14.08 1.17
C TRP A 573 -15.36 14.95 2.11
N GLN A 574 -15.34 14.60 3.39
CA GLN A 574 -15.85 15.42 4.48
C GLN A 574 -14.73 15.61 5.50
N LEU A 575 -14.53 16.84 5.97
CA LEU A 575 -13.64 17.17 7.08
C LEU A 575 -14.42 17.99 8.10
N ASN A 576 -14.54 17.52 9.35
CA ASN A 576 -15.25 18.24 10.42
C ASN A 576 -16.69 18.67 10.05
N GLY A 577 -17.40 17.82 9.31
CA GLY A 577 -18.75 18.09 8.82
C GLY A 577 -18.83 18.90 7.52
N GLN A 578 -17.74 19.50 7.05
CA GLN A 578 -17.69 20.26 5.80
C GLN A 578 -17.32 19.35 4.62
N ASP A 579 -18.18 19.30 3.60
CA ASP A 579 -17.94 18.52 2.39
C ASP A 579 -17.04 19.29 1.41
N PHE A 580 -16.12 18.59 0.75
CA PHE A 580 -15.25 19.12 -0.30
C PHE A 580 -14.91 18.06 -1.34
N SER A 581 -14.45 18.49 -2.52
CA SER A 581 -14.04 17.61 -3.61
C SER A 581 -12.69 17.99 -4.18
N LEU A 582 -11.90 16.98 -4.58
CA LEU A 582 -10.57 17.13 -5.17
C LEU A 582 -10.54 16.50 -6.57
N SER A 583 -10.10 17.25 -7.59
CA SER A 583 -9.90 16.71 -8.96
C SER A 583 -9.16 17.65 -9.92
N PRO A 584 -8.00 17.31 -10.51
CA PRO A 584 -7.24 16.08 -10.31
C PRO A 584 -6.49 16.11 -8.97
N LEU A 585 -6.08 14.93 -8.49
CA LEU A 585 -5.14 14.78 -7.39
C LEU A 585 -3.73 14.65 -7.97
N LYS A 586 -2.79 15.43 -7.46
CA LYS A 586 -1.36 15.32 -7.78
C LYS A 586 -0.55 15.72 -6.56
N ILE A 587 0.02 14.73 -5.90
CA ILE A 587 0.86 14.88 -4.70
C ILE A 587 2.20 14.20 -4.98
N ASN A 588 3.30 14.91 -4.77
CA ASN A 588 4.64 14.33 -4.78
C ASN A 588 5.16 14.26 -3.33
N ILE A 589 5.63 13.08 -2.92
CA ILE A 589 6.15 12.80 -1.59
C ILE A 589 7.66 12.61 -1.71
N THR A 590 8.41 13.31 -0.86
CA THR A 590 9.86 13.15 -0.68
C THR A 590 10.14 12.88 0.81
N GLU A 591 11.39 12.64 1.20
CA GLU A 591 11.74 12.30 2.60
C GLU A 591 11.11 13.23 3.66
N ASN A 592 11.05 14.54 3.39
CA ASN A 592 10.67 15.53 4.40
C ASN A 592 9.48 16.43 4.01
N LYS A 593 8.87 16.25 2.82
CA LYS A 593 7.74 17.08 2.38
C LYS A 593 6.74 16.38 1.46
N LEU A 594 5.48 16.80 1.56
CA LEU A 594 4.44 16.60 0.55
C LEU A 594 4.33 17.86 -0.30
N LEU A 595 4.33 17.72 -1.62
CA LEU A 595 4.12 18.79 -2.58
C LEU A 595 2.76 18.60 -3.25
N PHE A 596 1.89 19.59 -3.12
CA PHE A 596 0.59 19.66 -3.80
C PHE A 596 0.76 20.44 -5.10
N ASP A 597 0.31 19.89 -6.21
CA ASP A 597 0.46 20.54 -7.52
C ASP A 597 -0.88 20.64 -8.25
N ASN A 598 -1.42 21.86 -8.28
CA ASN A 598 -2.58 22.25 -9.08
C ASN A 598 -3.82 21.37 -8.87
N ILE A 599 -4.07 20.99 -7.61
CA ILE A 599 -5.21 20.17 -7.21
C ILE A 599 -6.45 21.06 -7.20
N LYS A 600 -7.42 20.84 -8.09
CA LYS A 600 -8.67 21.60 -8.00
C LYS A 600 -9.42 21.19 -6.74
N VAL A 601 -9.67 22.15 -5.87
CA VAL A 601 -10.46 22.00 -4.65
C VAL A 601 -11.76 22.75 -4.83
N LYS A 602 -12.87 22.11 -4.46
CA LYS A 602 -14.17 22.73 -4.32
C LYS A 602 -14.72 22.40 -2.94
N VAL A 603 -14.91 23.40 -2.10
CA VAL A 603 -15.48 23.25 -0.75
C VAL A 603 -16.97 23.58 -0.85
N ASP A 604 -17.79 22.54 -0.92
CA ASP A 604 -19.25 22.59 -1.01
C ASP A 604 -19.78 23.70 -1.96
N THR A 605 -20.65 24.58 -1.47
CA THR A 605 -21.13 25.78 -2.16
C THR A 605 -20.32 27.03 -1.82
N ILE A 606 -19.19 26.93 -1.12
CA ILE A 606 -18.48 28.09 -0.56
C ILE A 606 -17.48 28.64 -1.58
N ILE A 607 -16.48 27.84 -1.95
CA ILE A 607 -15.30 28.31 -2.69
C ILE A 607 -14.73 27.19 -3.57
N GLN A 608 -14.18 27.57 -4.72
CA GLN A 608 -13.37 26.69 -5.56
C GLN A 608 -12.05 27.38 -5.93
N GLY A 609 -11.01 26.59 -6.19
CA GLY A 609 -9.73 27.06 -6.71
C GLY A 609 -8.77 25.91 -6.98
N ALA A 610 -7.58 26.22 -7.46
CA ALA A 610 -6.51 25.27 -7.70
C ALA A 610 -5.44 25.38 -6.61
N LEU A 611 -5.32 24.34 -5.80
CA LEU A 611 -4.42 24.24 -4.66
C LEU A 611 -3.04 23.74 -5.10
N SER A 612 -2.02 24.54 -4.79
CA SER A 612 -0.61 24.16 -4.88
C SER A 612 0.12 24.53 -3.59
N GLY A 613 1.20 23.84 -3.25
CA GLY A 613 1.97 24.17 -2.05
C GLY A 613 2.78 23.02 -1.50
N GLU A 614 3.22 23.15 -0.24
CA GLU A 614 4.01 22.13 0.43
C GLU A 614 3.62 21.95 1.91
N TYR A 615 3.82 20.73 2.40
CA TYR A 615 3.66 20.34 3.80
C TYR A 615 4.93 19.65 4.31
N LEU A 616 5.59 20.25 5.28
CA LEU A 616 6.75 19.71 5.99
C LEU A 616 6.26 18.85 7.16
N TRP A 617 5.93 17.58 6.89
CA TRP A 617 5.31 16.66 7.85
C TRP A 617 6.11 16.42 9.15
N LYS A 618 7.44 16.52 9.14
CA LYS A 618 8.26 16.45 10.36
C LYS A 618 8.12 17.69 11.26
N LEU A 619 7.77 18.83 10.66
CA LEU A 619 7.60 20.11 11.36
C LEU A 619 6.12 20.44 11.65
N ASN A 620 5.18 19.64 11.14
CA ASN A 620 3.74 19.89 11.18
C ASN A 620 3.36 21.29 10.65
N LYS A 621 4.06 21.77 9.61
CA LYS A 621 3.86 23.12 9.02
C LYS A 621 3.84 23.07 7.49
N GLY A 622 3.15 24.00 6.86
CA GLY A 622 3.15 24.12 5.40
C GLY A 622 2.65 25.46 4.88
N LEU A 623 2.78 25.61 3.56
CA LEU A 623 2.35 26.77 2.79
C LEU A 623 1.51 26.28 1.61
N LEU A 624 0.30 26.83 1.51
CA LEU A 624 -0.66 26.53 0.44
C LEU A 624 -0.97 27.82 -0.33
N THR A 625 -1.18 27.67 -1.62
CA THR A 625 -1.64 28.71 -2.53
C THR A 625 -2.86 28.18 -3.25
N LEU A 626 -3.97 28.92 -3.15
CA LEU A 626 -5.20 28.66 -3.90
C LEU A 626 -5.27 29.67 -5.05
N ASN A 627 -5.06 29.19 -6.27
CA ASN A 627 -5.12 29.98 -7.50
C ASN A 627 -6.50 29.89 -8.15
N ASP A 628 -6.82 30.87 -9.00
CA ASP A 628 -8.11 30.99 -9.69
C ASP A 628 -9.31 30.85 -8.75
N THR A 629 -9.16 31.43 -7.56
CA THR A 629 -10.15 31.36 -6.49
C THR A 629 -11.46 32.00 -6.94
N LYS A 630 -12.56 31.26 -6.80
CA LYS A 630 -13.92 31.72 -7.14
C LYS A 630 -14.88 31.38 -6.01
N PRO A 631 -15.64 32.35 -5.49
CA PRO A 631 -16.76 32.05 -4.60
C PRO A 631 -17.82 31.27 -5.40
N LEU A 632 -18.39 30.25 -4.79
CA LEU A 632 -19.48 29.46 -5.37
C LEU A 632 -20.84 29.92 -4.88
N ASN A 633 -20.89 30.55 -3.70
CA ASN A 633 -22.11 31.12 -3.14
C ASN A 633 -22.21 32.59 -3.59
N PRO A 634 -23.26 32.97 -4.35
CA PRO A 634 -23.45 34.35 -4.77
C PRO A 634 -23.61 35.32 -3.59
N TYR A 635 -24.16 34.88 -2.45
CA TYR A 635 -24.22 35.69 -1.24
C TYR A 635 -22.82 36.05 -0.74
N ILE A 636 -21.88 35.10 -0.70
CA ILE A 636 -20.50 35.37 -0.27
C ILE A 636 -19.83 36.38 -1.19
N SER A 637 -20.04 36.27 -2.50
CA SER A 637 -19.45 37.19 -3.49
C SER A 637 -19.93 38.64 -3.34
N GLY A 638 -21.12 38.85 -2.77
CA GLY A 638 -21.62 40.19 -2.43
C GLY A 638 -20.95 40.81 -1.20
N TYR A 639 -20.47 39.99 -0.26
CA TYR A 639 -19.92 40.45 1.01
C TYR A 639 -18.38 40.43 1.08
N ILE A 640 -17.71 39.55 0.35
CA ILE A 640 -16.24 39.41 0.33
C ILE A 640 -15.77 39.21 -1.11
N LYS A 641 -14.86 40.07 -1.56
CA LYS A 641 -14.11 39.91 -2.81
C LYS A 641 -12.84 39.09 -2.53
N LEU A 642 -12.78 37.89 -3.10
CA LEU A 642 -11.59 37.04 -3.01
C LEU A 642 -10.57 37.45 -4.08
N ASN A 643 -9.29 37.42 -3.74
CA ASN A 643 -8.21 37.60 -4.70
C ASN A 643 -8.14 36.39 -5.62
N LYS A 644 -7.62 36.57 -6.84
CA LYS A 644 -7.37 35.44 -7.76
C LYS A 644 -6.46 34.38 -7.14
N THR A 645 -5.49 34.83 -6.34
CA THR A 645 -4.54 33.97 -5.64
C THR A 645 -4.60 34.27 -4.15
N GLU A 646 -4.88 33.23 -3.36
CA GLU A 646 -4.92 33.28 -1.90
C GLU A 646 -3.80 32.41 -1.32
N LYS A 647 -3.04 32.95 -0.36
CA LYS A 647 -1.95 32.23 0.30
C LYS A 647 -2.31 31.92 1.74
N PHE A 648 -2.09 30.67 2.14
CA PHE A 648 -2.34 30.17 3.47
C PHE A 648 -1.08 29.55 4.06
N SER A 649 -0.67 29.98 5.24
CA SER A 649 0.25 29.19 6.08
C SER A 649 -0.58 28.32 7.00
N PHE A 650 -0.16 27.07 7.22
CA PHE A 650 -0.89 26.16 8.10
C PHE A 650 0.02 25.36 9.01
N ASN A 651 -0.51 24.92 10.14
CA ASN A 651 0.12 23.96 11.03
C ASN A 651 -0.89 22.92 11.52
N THR A 652 -0.39 21.77 11.95
CA THR A 652 -1.19 20.59 12.33
C THR A 652 -0.83 20.06 13.73
N LEU A 653 -0.29 20.93 14.60
CA LEU A 653 0.14 20.56 15.95
C LEU A 653 -1.03 20.01 16.78
N GLU A 654 -0.75 19.02 17.62
CA GLU A 654 -1.73 18.38 18.52
C GLU A 654 -3.01 17.84 17.82
N GLY A 655 -2.98 17.65 16.50
CA GLY A 655 -4.12 17.18 15.72
C GLY A 655 -5.15 18.26 15.38
N GLN A 656 -4.87 19.54 15.64
CA GLN A 656 -5.69 20.67 15.21
C GLN A 656 -5.09 21.29 13.94
N LEU A 657 -5.94 21.59 12.94
CA LEU A 657 -5.54 22.36 11.76
C LEU A 657 -5.73 23.84 12.05
N GLU A 658 -4.63 24.59 12.02
CA GLU A 658 -4.63 26.05 12.02
C GLU A 658 -4.23 26.56 10.64
N LEU A 659 -5.01 27.47 10.07
CA LEU A 659 -4.86 28.05 8.74
C LEU A 659 -4.89 29.57 8.86
N HIS A 660 -3.82 30.25 8.45
CA HIS A 660 -3.75 31.72 8.42
C HIS A 660 -3.77 32.22 6.97
N SER A 661 -4.76 33.04 6.63
CA SER A 661 -4.85 33.74 5.33
C SER A 661 -4.02 35.02 5.35
N GLN A 662 -2.98 35.06 4.52
CA GLN A 662 -2.04 36.20 4.47
C GLN A 662 -2.67 37.47 3.87
N SER A 663 -3.63 37.32 2.97
CA SER A 663 -4.29 38.41 2.24
C SER A 663 -5.45 39.03 3.00
N MET A 664 -6.18 38.22 3.77
CA MET A 664 -7.36 38.65 4.52
C MET A 664 -7.08 38.89 6.00
N GLY A 665 -5.94 38.40 6.53
CA GLY A 665 -5.62 38.48 7.96
C GLY A 665 -6.58 37.66 8.81
N VAL A 666 -7.03 36.50 8.31
CA VAL A 666 -8.05 35.66 8.95
C VAL A 666 -7.44 34.32 9.33
N ASP A 667 -7.69 33.89 10.56
CA ASP A 667 -7.27 32.59 11.09
C ASP A 667 -8.45 31.63 11.16
N PHE A 668 -8.32 30.45 10.58
CA PHE A 668 -9.23 29.33 10.75
C PHE A 668 -8.57 28.27 11.62
N SER A 669 -9.30 27.73 12.59
CA SER A 669 -8.83 26.64 13.45
C SER A 669 -9.92 25.59 13.65
N THR A 670 -9.52 24.32 13.60
CA THR A 670 -10.41 23.20 13.95
C THR A 670 -10.33 22.88 15.44
N MET A 671 -11.44 22.54 16.07
CA MET A 671 -11.53 22.18 17.48
C MET A 671 -12.33 20.88 17.65
N ASN A 672 -12.21 20.21 18.80
CA ASN A 672 -12.91 18.95 19.08
C ASN A 672 -14.44 18.99 18.86
N GLN A 673 -15.06 20.17 18.98
CA GLN A 673 -16.51 20.38 18.85
C GLN A 673 -16.87 21.40 17.75
N GLY A 674 -16.07 21.51 16.69
CA GLY A 674 -16.39 22.36 15.53
C GLY A 674 -15.20 23.13 14.98
N TRP A 675 -15.43 24.36 14.53
CA TRP A 675 -14.38 25.22 14.00
C TRP A 675 -14.58 26.68 14.40
N LYS A 676 -13.48 27.44 14.40
CA LYS A 676 -13.43 28.85 14.73
C LYS A 676 -12.75 29.63 13.60
N ILE A 677 -13.33 30.77 13.24
CA ILE A 677 -12.70 31.80 12.44
C ILE A 677 -12.42 33.01 13.34
N THR A 678 -11.17 33.45 13.36
CA THR A 678 -10.73 34.67 14.05
C THR A 678 -10.33 35.70 13.02
N VAL A 679 -10.82 36.92 13.20
CA VAL A 679 -10.37 38.12 12.48
C VAL A 679 -9.73 39.02 13.54
N PRO A 680 -8.41 38.88 13.79
CA PRO A 680 -7.72 39.65 14.83
C PRO A 680 -7.74 41.15 14.53
N ASP A 681 -7.69 41.49 13.24
CA ASP A 681 -7.78 42.86 12.74
C ASP A 681 -8.66 42.88 11.47
N ILE A 682 -9.79 43.58 11.56
CA ILE A 682 -10.75 43.74 10.46
C ILE A 682 -10.18 44.58 9.31
N SER A 683 -9.09 45.33 9.50
CA SER A 683 -8.54 46.26 8.50
C SER A 683 -8.28 45.59 7.15
N LEU A 684 -7.63 44.41 7.13
CA LEU A 684 -7.35 43.65 5.91
C LEU A 684 -8.62 43.09 5.26
N LEU A 685 -9.57 42.61 6.07
CA LEU A 685 -10.87 42.12 5.58
C LEU A 685 -11.71 43.26 4.98
N SER A 686 -11.65 44.46 5.56
CA SER A 686 -12.38 45.65 5.09
C SER A 686 -11.96 46.06 3.68
N HIS A 687 -10.67 45.98 3.33
CA HIS A 687 -10.19 46.21 1.97
C HIS A 687 -10.85 45.28 0.93
N ASN A 688 -11.24 44.08 1.35
CA ASN A 688 -11.83 43.06 0.49
C ASN A 688 -13.36 42.93 0.64
N SER A 689 -13.98 43.57 1.62
CA SER A 689 -15.43 43.48 1.87
C SER A 689 -16.20 44.73 1.42
N PRO A 690 -17.08 44.64 0.38
CA PRO A 690 -17.93 45.76 -0.03
C PRO A 690 -18.82 46.29 1.10
N ILE A 691 -19.40 45.40 1.91
CA ILE A 691 -20.30 45.79 3.00
C ILE A 691 -19.55 46.52 4.13
N LEU A 692 -18.36 46.06 4.52
CA LEU A 692 -17.58 46.76 5.54
C LEU A 692 -17.13 48.14 5.07
N ARG A 693 -16.77 48.28 3.78
CA ARG A 693 -16.47 49.60 3.20
C ARG A 693 -17.69 50.50 3.13
N GLN A 694 -18.84 49.96 2.74
CA GLN A 694 -20.09 50.69 2.69
C GLN A 694 -20.42 51.26 4.06
N TYR A 695 -20.30 50.48 5.13
CA TYR A 695 -20.56 50.99 6.48
C TYR A 695 -19.30 51.61 7.14
N GLN A 696 -18.22 51.82 6.40
CA GLN A 696 -16.97 52.44 6.88
C GLN A 696 -16.33 51.74 8.10
N ILE A 697 -16.54 50.44 8.26
CA ILE A 697 -15.93 49.63 9.33
C ILE A 697 -14.50 49.30 8.90
N LYS A 698 -13.51 49.94 9.54
CA LYS A 698 -12.08 49.80 9.22
C LYS A 698 -11.26 49.12 10.30
N ASN A 699 -11.69 49.23 11.56
CA ASN A 699 -10.95 48.70 12.70
C ASN A 699 -11.85 47.85 13.58
N GLY A 700 -11.25 46.86 14.23
CA GLY A 700 -11.94 45.97 15.14
C GLY A 700 -11.45 44.55 15.05
N ASN A 701 -12.09 43.67 15.80
CA ASN A 701 -11.89 42.23 15.74
C ASN A 701 -13.23 41.50 15.72
N ALA A 702 -13.21 40.28 15.21
CA ALA A 702 -14.37 39.42 15.21
C ALA A 702 -13.95 37.96 15.39
N ASN A 703 -14.79 37.19 16.08
CA ASN A 703 -14.67 35.76 16.20
C ASN A 703 -15.99 35.13 15.78
N LEU A 704 -15.92 34.06 15.00
CA LEU A 704 -17.05 33.25 14.58
C LEU A 704 -16.76 31.80 14.96
N TYR A 705 -17.70 31.16 15.64
CA TYR A 705 -17.61 29.77 16.07
C TYR A 705 -18.79 29.01 15.49
N TYR A 706 -18.54 27.81 14.98
CA TYR A 706 -19.58 26.91 14.53
C TYR A 706 -19.56 25.62 15.33
N ASN A 707 -20.71 25.23 15.88
CA ASN A 707 -20.92 23.94 16.53
C ASN A 707 -21.75 23.03 15.61
N PRO A 708 -21.17 21.95 15.04
CA PRO A 708 -21.86 21.07 14.10
C PRO A 708 -22.95 20.21 14.76
N THR A 709 -22.84 19.90 16.06
CA THR A 709 -23.83 19.10 16.80
C THR A 709 -25.14 19.86 16.98
N GLN A 710 -25.05 21.15 17.30
CA GLN A 710 -26.20 22.03 17.50
C GLN A 710 -26.62 22.79 16.22
N ARG A 711 -25.78 22.75 15.16
CA ARG A 711 -25.93 23.53 13.92
C ARG A 711 -26.12 25.03 14.18
N ILE A 712 -25.38 25.56 15.15
CA ILE A 712 -25.44 26.96 15.59
C ILE A 712 -24.11 27.64 15.31
N TYR A 713 -24.21 28.88 14.82
CA TYR A 713 -23.09 29.81 14.74
C TYR A 713 -23.19 30.76 15.91
N THR A 714 -22.07 31.03 16.59
CA THR A 714 -21.98 32.11 17.58
C THR A 714 -20.87 33.05 17.18
N PHE A 715 -21.07 34.34 17.40
CA PHE A 715 -20.09 35.35 17.03
C PHE A 715 -19.97 36.40 18.14
N HIS A 716 -18.79 36.99 18.23
CA HIS A 716 -18.56 38.16 19.06
C HIS A 716 -17.41 38.98 18.50
N GLY A 717 -17.39 40.25 18.83
CA GLY A 717 -16.31 41.13 18.39
C GLY A 717 -16.49 42.54 18.90
N VAL A 718 -15.59 43.38 18.45
CA VAL A 718 -15.59 44.81 18.71
C VAL A 718 -15.29 45.51 17.40
N ILE A 719 -16.08 46.52 17.04
CA ILE A 719 -15.82 47.40 15.90
C ILE A 719 -15.71 48.85 16.37
N ASP A 720 -14.82 49.59 15.73
CA ASP A 720 -14.85 51.05 15.79
C ASP A 720 -15.75 51.53 14.64
N TYR A 721 -16.79 52.31 14.97
CA TYR A 721 -17.81 52.74 14.04
C TYR A 721 -17.87 54.28 13.97
N PRO A 722 -17.78 54.89 12.78
CA PRO A 722 -17.69 56.35 12.66
C PRO A 722 -18.98 57.08 13.00
N TYR A 723 -20.14 56.40 12.93
CA TYR A 723 -21.42 56.97 13.33
C TYR A 723 -21.68 56.62 14.79
N HIS A 724 -21.68 57.63 15.65
CA HIS A 724 -21.87 57.41 17.09
C HIS A 724 -23.36 57.37 17.44
N LEU A 725 -24.05 56.34 16.95
CA LEU A 725 -25.51 56.16 17.04
C LEU A 725 -26.01 56.00 18.48
N MET A 726 -25.19 55.44 19.38
CA MET A 726 -25.54 55.20 20.78
C MET A 726 -24.82 56.20 21.70
N THR A 727 -25.56 56.68 22.69
CA THR A 727 -25.02 57.42 23.85
C THR A 727 -25.34 56.65 25.13
N VAL A 728 -24.37 56.58 26.05
CA VAL A 728 -24.54 55.97 27.37
C VAL A 728 -23.98 56.95 28.38
N ASN A 729 -24.76 57.29 29.41
CA ASN A 729 -24.40 58.34 30.37
C ASN A 729 -24.00 59.66 29.70
N ASP A 730 -24.69 60.05 28.62
CA ASP A 730 -24.40 61.22 27.78
C ASP A 730 -23.06 61.23 27.03
N GLU A 731 -22.31 60.13 27.08
CA GLU A 731 -21.10 59.94 26.27
C GLU A 731 -21.44 59.22 24.97
N SER A 732 -20.96 59.79 23.87
CA SER A 732 -21.16 59.27 22.52
C SER A 732 -20.22 58.08 22.26
N LEU A 733 -20.77 56.92 21.88
CA LEU A 733 -19.98 55.71 21.68
C LEU A 733 -19.46 55.60 20.25
N SER A 734 -18.14 55.49 20.12
CA SER A 734 -17.43 55.20 18.87
C SER A 734 -17.04 53.71 18.72
N ARG A 735 -17.07 52.96 19.83
CA ARG A 735 -16.67 51.55 19.90
C ARG A 735 -17.83 50.68 20.34
N TYR A 736 -18.17 49.70 19.49
CA TYR A 736 -19.32 48.83 19.68
C TYR A 736 -18.85 47.40 19.89
N GLN A 737 -19.21 46.83 21.05
CA GLN A 737 -19.02 45.41 21.34
C GLN A 737 -20.29 44.68 20.95
N PHE A 738 -20.17 43.65 20.12
CA PHE A 738 -21.30 42.84 19.70
C PHE A 738 -21.07 41.37 20.06
N ASN A 739 -22.16 40.66 20.35
CA ASN A 739 -22.19 39.21 20.44
C ASN A 739 -23.52 38.69 19.91
N GLY A 740 -23.58 37.43 19.54
CA GLY A 740 -24.81 36.86 19.02
C GLY A 740 -24.71 35.43 18.54
N SER A 741 -25.82 34.98 17.99
CA SER A 741 -25.95 33.63 17.44
C SER A 741 -26.80 33.62 16.19
N TYR A 742 -26.55 32.66 15.30
CA TYR A 742 -27.37 32.35 14.15
C TYR A 742 -27.72 30.86 14.10
N GLN A 743 -29.00 30.53 14.01
CA GLN A 743 -29.51 29.16 13.90
C GLN A 743 -30.79 29.13 13.07
N ASN A 744 -30.86 28.25 12.08
CA ASN A 744 -32.06 28.01 11.26
C ASN A 744 -32.70 29.29 10.68
N GLY A 745 -31.89 30.20 10.12
CA GLY A 745 -32.38 31.45 9.54
C GLY A 745 -32.68 32.57 10.56
N LYS A 746 -32.56 32.29 11.86
CA LYS A 746 -32.79 33.27 12.93
C LYS A 746 -31.47 33.77 13.50
N SER A 747 -31.36 35.08 13.72
CA SER A 747 -30.21 35.71 14.38
C SER A 747 -30.64 36.44 15.64
N SER A 748 -29.80 36.44 16.67
CA SER A 748 -29.89 37.34 17.82
C SER A 748 -28.54 38.03 17.98
N ILE A 749 -28.54 39.36 18.06
CA ILE A 749 -27.35 40.21 18.18
C ILE A 749 -27.56 41.11 19.39
N ASN A 750 -26.65 41.11 20.36
CA ASN A 750 -26.58 42.11 21.41
C ASN A 750 -25.42 43.06 21.14
N VAL A 751 -25.65 44.35 21.33
CA VAL A 751 -24.67 45.43 21.18
C VAL A 751 -24.57 46.19 22.50
N ASN A 752 -23.37 46.20 23.09
CA ASN A 752 -23.02 46.85 24.36
C ASN A 752 -23.97 46.50 25.54
N ASN A 753 -24.75 45.43 25.46
CA ASN A 753 -25.83 45.05 26.39
C ASN A 753 -27.01 46.04 26.50
N HIS A 754 -27.05 47.07 25.65
CA HIS A 754 -28.12 48.08 25.62
C HIS A 754 -29.09 47.89 24.45
N LEU A 755 -28.65 47.20 23.40
CA LEU A 755 -29.43 46.99 22.18
C LEU A 755 -29.41 45.50 21.83
N ARG A 756 -30.58 44.90 21.66
CA ARG A 756 -30.76 43.52 21.19
C ARG A 756 -31.56 43.53 19.90
N ILE A 757 -31.03 42.89 18.86
CA ILE A 757 -31.63 42.78 17.54
C ILE A 757 -31.93 41.30 17.29
N GLU A 758 -33.19 40.98 17.04
CA GLU A 758 -33.65 39.65 16.69
C GLU A 758 -34.16 39.65 15.25
N TYR A 759 -33.49 38.86 14.41
CA TYR A 759 -33.85 38.68 13.01
C TYR A 759 -34.52 37.31 12.87
N ALA A 760 -35.80 37.27 12.51
CA ALA A 760 -36.54 36.04 12.21
C ALA A 760 -37.45 36.29 10.99
N ASP A 761 -38.78 36.18 11.13
CA ASP A 761 -39.71 36.58 10.07
C ASP A 761 -39.74 38.11 9.92
N ASP A 762 -39.78 38.82 11.06
CA ASP A 762 -39.59 40.27 11.20
C ASP A 762 -38.25 40.59 11.88
N ILE A 763 -37.91 41.89 11.97
CA ILE A 763 -36.75 42.40 12.70
C ILE A 763 -37.24 43.06 14.00
N ASN A 764 -36.95 42.47 15.16
CA ASN A 764 -37.28 43.06 16.46
C ASN A 764 -36.04 43.71 17.07
N ILE A 765 -36.14 44.97 17.45
CA ILE A 765 -35.08 45.77 18.04
C ILE A 765 -35.53 46.16 19.46
N HIS A 766 -34.80 45.70 20.46
CA HIS A 766 -35.03 46.02 21.86
C HIS A 766 -33.91 46.92 22.38
N ALA A 767 -34.24 48.13 22.83
CA ALA A 767 -33.27 49.07 23.39
C ALA A 767 -33.58 49.38 24.85
N MET A 768 -32.55 49.49 25.70
CA MET A 768 -32.72 49.78 27.12
C MET A 768 -31.58 50.64 27.67
N ASN A 769 -31.94 51.66 28.47
CA ASN A 769 -30.97 52.50 29.19
C ASN A 769 -29.91 53.13 28.28
N MET A 770 -30.33 53.65 27.11
CA MET A 770 -29.44 54.27 26.13
C MET A 770 -30.07 55.50 25.49
N GLY A 771 -29.25 56.44 25.06
CA GLY A 771 -29.68 57.51 24.18
C GLY A 771 -29.39 57.20 22.70
N ILE A 772 -30.32 57.57 21.83
CA ILE A 772 -30.19 57.50 20.38
C ILE A 772 -29.71 58.85 19.88
N ASN A 773 -28.55 58.90 19.24
CA ASN A 773 -27.98 60.13 18.71
C ASN A 773 -28.67 60.50 17.38
N ALA A 774 -29.68 61.38 17.45
CA ALA A 774 -30.54 61.69 16.31
C ALA A 774 -29.77 62.36 15.14
N PRO A 775 -28.84 63.31 15.36
CA PRO A 775 -27.98 63.83 14.28
C PRO A 775 -27.14 62.76 13.59
N GLU A 776 -26.52 61.85 14.34
CA GLU A 776 -25.71 60.77 13.77
C GLU A 776 -26.58 59.72 13.06
N LEU A 777 -27.78 59.45 13.58
CA LEU A 777 -28.76 58.60 12.92
C LEU A 777 -29.22 59.18 11.58
N ALA A 778 -29.49 60.48 11.52
CA ALA A 778 -29.84 61.16 10.27
C ALA A 778 -28.70 61.06 9.25
N ARG A 779 -27.45 61.34 9.68
CA ARG A 779 -26.26 61.18 8.82
C ARG A 779 -26.04 59.75 8.32
N TRP A 780 -26.41 58.76 9.13
CA TRP A 780 -26.34 57.35 8.76
C TRP A 780 -27.41 56.98 7.74
N LEU A 781 -28.64 57.50 7.88
CA LEU A 781 -29.75 57.30 6.94
C LEU A 781 -29.50 57.98 5.58
N ASP A 782 -28.81 59.13 5.58
CA ASP A 782 -28.45 59.87 4.34
C ASP A 782 -27.28 59.24 3.56
N MET A 783 -26.73 58.12 4.03
CA MET A 783 -25.58 57.50 3.39
C MET A 783 -25.93 56.96 1.99
N PRO A 784 -25.16 57.31 0.93
CA PRO A 784 -25.44 56.83 -0.42
C PRO A 784 -25.37 55.29 -0.48
N SER A 785 -26.51 54.63 -0.67
CA SER A 785 -26.57 53.20 -0.91
C SER A 785 -26.07 52.89 -2.32
N THR A 786 -24.95 52.18 -2.45
CA THR A 786 -24.33 51.82 -3.74
C THR A 786 -24.99 50.62 -4.43
N HIS A 787 -26.20 50.22 -4.04
CA HIS A 787 -26.93 49.17 -4.72
C HIS A 787 -27.52 49.68 -6.03
N THR A 788 -26.85 49.33 -7.14
CA THR A 788 -27.51 49.06 -8.42
C THR A 788 -28.70 48.13 -8.20
N GLU A 789 -29.83 48.50 -8.80
CA GLU A 789 -31.04 47.69 -8.94
C GLU A 789 -30.70 46.20 -9.13
N SER A 790 -30.75 45.44 -8.04
CA SER A 790 -30.64 43.98 -8.08
C SER A 790 -31.78 43.42 -7.25
N ASN A 791 -32.80 42.97 -7.99
CA ASN A 791 -33.92 42.14 -7.59
C ASN A 791 -34.67 42.56 -6.31
N LYS A 792 -35.77 43.30 -6.52
CA LYS A 792 -36.94 43.37 -5.63
C LYS A 792 -37.54 41.97 -5.39
N SER A 793 -36.88 41.12 -4.57
CA SER A 793 -37.38 39.77 -4.29
C SER A 793 -37.17 39.29 -2.85
N SER A 794 -37.03 40.20 -1.89
CA SER A 794 -37.38 39.91 -0.49
C SER A 794 -38.50 40.85 -0.10
N ALA A 795 -39.67 40.30 0.27
CA ALA A 795 -40.74 41.07 0.89
C ALA A 795 -40.12 41.94 2.01
N ASP A 796 -40.37 43.25 1.99
CA ASP A 796 -39.88 44.17 3.02
C ASP A 796 -40.35 43.68 4.38
N LYS A 797 -39.41 43.15 5.18
CA LYS A 797 -39.68 42.66 6.53
C LYS A 797 -40.10 43.84 7.41
N THR A 798 -41.03 43.60 8.32
CA THR A 798 -41.43 44.63 9.29
C THR A 798 -40.32 44.78 10.32
N ILE A 799 -39.97 46.03 10.65
CA ILE A 799 -39.04 46.35 11.74
C ILE A 799 -39.86 46.84 12.93
N HIS A 800 -39.76 46.16 14.06
CA HIS A 800 -40.36 46.57 15.33
C HIS A 800 -39.27 47.06 16.27
N LEU A 801 -39.43 48.26 16.82
CA LEU A 801 -38.61 48.84 17.86
C LEU A 801 -39.42 48.85 19.17
N SER A 802 -38.82 48.36 20.24
CA SER A 802 -39.31 48.51 21.60
C SER A 802 -38.17 48.99 22.48
N ALA A 803 -38.27 50.20 22.97
CA ALA A 803 -37.24 50.85 23.76
C ALA A 803 -37.80 51.28 25.11
N SER A 804 -37.00 51.10 26.17
CA SER A 804 -37.38 51.45 27.54
C SER A 804 -36.28 52.26 28.22
N ASN A 805 -36.66 53.31 28.95
CA ASN A 805 -35.74 54.27 29.56
C ASN A 805 -34.67 54.76 28.54
N VAL A 806 -35.14 55.41 27.47
CA VAL A 806 -34.29 55.91 26.39
C VAL A 806 -34.51 57.41 26.20
N TYR A 807 -33.61 58.04 25.45
CA TYR A 807 -33.77 59.43 25.05
C TYR A 807 -33.26 59.64 23.62
N LEU A 808 -33.81 60.62 22.90
CA LEU A 808 -33.24 61.10 21.66
C LEU A 808 -32.28 62.25 21.99
N TYR A 809 -30.99 62.05 21.76
CA TYR A 809 -30.00 63.12 21.87
C TYR A 809 -30.09 64.01 20.63
N ILE A 810 -30.43 65.29 20.82
CA ILE A 810 -30.56 66.26 19.73
C ILE A 810 -29.26 67.07 19.58
N MET A 811 -28.80 67.66 20.69
CA MET A 811 -27.53 68.38 20.78
C MET A 811 -27.14 68.53 22.26
N LYS A 812 -26.00 69.18 22.53
CA LYS A 812 -25.54 69.41 23.91
C LYS A 812 -26.66 70.04 24.76
N ASN A 813 -26.99 69.41 25.87
CA ASN A 813 -28.04 69.78 26.82
C ASN A 813 -29.49 69.70 26.30
N ARG A 814 -29.74 69.19 25.07
CA ARG A 814 -31.10 69.02 24.52
C ARG A 814 -31.40 67.56 24.20
N LYS A 815 -32.43 67.02 24.85
CA LYS A 815 -32.86 65.63 24.71
C LYS A 815 -34.37 65.53 24.67
N VAL A 816 -34.88 64.52 23.97
CA VAL A 816 -36.28 64.09 24.06
C VAL A 816 -36.32 62.86 24.94
N MET A 817 -36.92 62.98 26.13
CA MET A 817 -36.97 61.89 27.11
C MET A 817 -38.10 60.90 26.78
N ALA A 818 -37.88 59.60 27.00
CA ALA A 818 -38.88 58.56 26.77
C ALA A 818 -38.74 57.41 27.79
N ASP A 819 -39.80 57.19 28.58
CA ASP A 819 -39.90 55.98 29.41
C ASP A 819 -40.09 54.75 28.52
N THR A 820 -40.89 54.92 27.47
CA THR A 820 -41.07 53.92 26.41
C THR A 820 -41.10 54.58 25.04
N LEU A 821 -40.44 53.95 24.07
CA LEU A 821 -40.53 54.30 22.66
C LEU A 821 -40.77 53.02 21.86
N THR A 822 -41.93 52.93 21.20
CA THR A 822 -42.27 51.83 20.30
C THR A 822 -42.35 52.33 18.88
N ALA A 823 -41.81 51.60 17.91
CA ALA A 823 -41.98 51.94 16.50
C ALA A 823 -42.15 50.70 15.62
N THR A 824 -42.86 50.84 14.52
CA THR A 824 -43.06 49.80 13.51
C THR A 824 -42.84 50.42 12.13
N LEU A 825 -41.86 49.91 11.38
CA LEU A 825 -41.61 50.27 9.98
C LEU A 825 -42.03 49.09 9.09
N SER A 826 -43.01 49.30 8.23
CA SER A 826 -43.53 48.28 7.30
C SER A 826 -43.81 48.91 5.94
N GLN A 827 -43.23 48.35 4.87
CA GLN A 827 -43.45 48.82 3.48
C GLN A 827 -43.19 50.34 3.29
N GLY A 828 -42.25 50.91 4.04
CA GLY A 828 -41.93 52.35 4.01
C GLY A 828 -42.78 53.24 4.93
N ASP A 829 -43.85 52.72 5.53
CA ASP A 829 -44.66 53.43 6.51
C ASP A 829 -44.08 53.24 7.93
N LEU A 830 -43.88 54.33 8.67
CA LEU A 830 -43.43 54.31 10.06
C LEU A 830 -44.58 54.71 10.98
N LYS A 831 -44.83 53.92 12.01
CA LYS A 831 -45.67 54.32 13.15
C LYS A 831 -44.82 54.25 14.39
N ALA A 832 -44.72 55.33 15.15
CA ALA A 832 -44.00 55.35 16.41
C ALA A 832 -44.82 56.01 17.50
N ARG A 833 -44.58 55.62 18.74
CA ARG A 833 -45.20 56.19 19.93
C ARG A 833 -44.13 56.34 21.00
N LEU A 834 -44.03 57.55 21.54
CA LEU A 834 -43.21 57.92 22.66
C LEU A 834 -44.11 58.19 23.86
N ALA A 835 -43.75 57.68 25.04
CA ALA A 835 -44.38 58.04 26.29
C ALA A 835 -43.33 58.44 27.32
N TYR A 836 -43.63 59.48 28.09
CA TYR A 836 -42.80 59.97 29.19
C TYR A 836 -43.71 60.53 30.29
N ALA A 837 -43.64 59.96 31.50
CA ALA A 837 -44.57 60.23 32.59
C ALA A 837 -46.04 60.13 32.13
N HIS A 838 -46.78 61.24 32.15
CA HIS A 838 -48.18 61.32 31.68
C HIS A 838 -48.32 61.79 30.23
N GLY A 839 -47.21 62.21 29.61
CA GLY A 839 -47.15 62.71 28.25
C GLY A 839 -46.97 61.61 27.21
N SER A 840 -47.51 61.82 26.02
CA SER A 840 -47.32 60.91 24.90
C SER A 840 -47.27 61.65 23.57
N ALA A 841 -46.45 61.15 22.66
CA ALA A 841 -46.43 61.58 21.27
C ALA A 841 -46.58 60.38 20.32
N ASP A 842 -47.47 60.52 19.35
CA ASP A 842 -47.63 59.56 18.26
C ASP A 842 -47.04 60.18 16.98
N LEU A 843 -46.24 59.39 16.26
CA LEU A 843 -45.64 59.73 14.98
C LEU A 843 -46.14 58.75 13.92
N MET A 844 -46.56 59.28 12.77
CA MET A 844 -46.90 58.52 11.58
C MET A 844 -46.17 59.10 10.38
N MET A 845 -45.42 58.27 9.66
CA MET A 845 -44.88 58.60 8.35
C MET A 845 -45.60 57.77 7.30
N LYS A 846 -46.08 58.43 6.25
CA LYS A 846 -46.64 57.78 5.06
C LYS A 846 -46.19 58.54 3.83
N ASP A 847 -45.69 57.83 2.81
CA ASP A 847 -45.19 58.43 1.56
C ASP A 847 -44.17 59.58 1.78
N GLY A 848 -43.33 59.46 2.83
CA GLY A 848 -42.32 60.45 3.21
C GLY A 848 -42.86 61.73 3.87
N VAL A 849 -44.15 61.78 4.21
CA VAL A 849 -44.77 62.85 4.99
C VAL A 849 -44.93 62.38 6.44
N TYR A 850 -44.38 63.15 7.36
CA TYR A 850 -44.43 62.93 8.80
C TYR A 850 -45.60 63.70 9.42
N TYR A 851 -46.32 63.05 10.30
CA TYR A 851 -47.33 63.61 11.18
C TYR A 851 -46.96 63.25 12.61
N VAL A 852 -46.75 64.25 13.46
CA VAL A 852 -46.40 64.05 14.87
C VAL A 852 -47.38 64.83 15.73
N GLU A 853 -47.98 64.17 16.72
CA GLU A 853 -48.87 64.81 17.68
C GLU A 853 -48.47 64.40 19.10
N GLY A 854 -48.17 65.39 19.93
CA GLY A 854 -47.76 65.22 21.32
C GLY A 854 -48.67 65.97 22.29
N SER A 855 -48.93 65.39 23.45
CA SER A 855 -49.76 66.01 24.49
C SER A 855 -49.30 65.63 25.90
N ARG A 856 -49.60 66.51 26.87
CA ARG A 856 -49.41 66.33 28.33
C ARG A 856 -47.96 66.08 28.78
N PHE A 857 -46.98 66.66 28.09
CA PHE A 857 -45.58 66.60 28.53
C PHE A 857 -45.33 67.58 29.68
N ASN A 858 -44.77 67.10 30.80
CA ASN A 858 -44.55 67.92 31.99
C ASN A 858 -43.31 68.84 31.87
N ASP A 859 -43.09 69.64 32.91
CA ASP A 859 -41.91 70.47 33.13
C ASP A 859 -40.57 69.75 32.91
N THR A 860 -40.36 68.57 33.48
CA THR A 860 -39.09 67.84 33.32
C THR A 860 -38.80 67.49 31.85
N PHE A 861 -39.83 67.14 31.06
CA PHE A 861 -39.66 66.93 29.62
C PHE A 861 -39.32 68.25 28.91
N MET A 862 -39.99 69.33 29.26
CA MET A 862 -39.77 70.66 28.69
C MET A 862 -38.35 71.18 28.98
N GLU A 863 -37.84 71.01 30.20
CA GLU A 863 -36.47 71.38 30.60
C GLU A 863 -35.41 70.65 29.77
N ASN A 864 -35.61 69.35 29.52
CA ASN A 864 -34.69 68.55 28.70
C ASN A 864 -34.75 68.93 27.22
N LEU A 865 -35.91 69.38 26.72
CA LEU A 865 -36.09 69.78 25.33
C LEU A 865 -35.58 71.21 25.06
N PHE A 866 -35.95 72.17 25.91
CA PHE A 866 -35.56 73.58 25.84
C PHE A 866 -34.38 73.86 26.77
N ALA A 867 -33.18 73.47 26.34
CA ALA A 867 -31.96 73.76 27.10
C ALA A 867 -31.88 75.25 27.47
N LEU A 868 -31.42 75.52 28.70
CA LEU A 868 -31.31 76.86 29.29
C LEU A 868 -32.66 77.52 29.65
N SER A 869 -33.69 76.69 29.84
CA SER A 869 -34.97 77.09 30.39
C SER A 869 -35.34 76.26 31.61
N ASP A 870 -35.92 76.89 32.63
CA ASP A 870 -36.46 76.25 33.84
C ASP A 870 -37.98 76.45 33.91
N PHE A 871 -38.72 75.35 34.03
CA PHE A 871 -40.17 75.30 34.04
C PHE A 871 -40.65 74.67 35.36
N ASP A 872 -41.69 75.24 35.97
CA ASP A 872 -42.30 74.69 37.18
C ASP A 872 -43.77 74.40 36.93
N GLY A 873 -44.12 73.11 36.87
CA GLY A 873 -45.44 72.61 36.54
C GLY A 873 -45.87 72.85 35.09
N GLY A 874 -47.15 72.60 34.83
CA GLY A 874 -47.78 72.81 33.52
C GLY A 874 -47.61 71.64 32.54
N GLU A 875 -48.13 71.83 31.32
CA GLU A 875 -48.12 70.82 30.28
C GLU A 875 -47.78 71.40 28.90
N MET A 876 -47.05 70.65 28.10
CA MET A 876 -46.74 70.94 26.71
C MET A 876 -47.47 69.98 25.77
N SER A 877 -47.98 70.55 24.67
CA SER A 877 -48.51 69.85 23.51
C SER A 877 -47.93 70.41 22.22
N PHE A 878 -47.86 69.57 21.19
CA PHE A 878 -47.36 69.98 19.88
C PHE A 878 -47.97 69.16 18.76
N LYS A 879 -48.04 69.75 17.57
CA LYS A 879 -48.37 69.07 16.32
C LYS A 879 -47.36 69.47 15.25
N LEU A 880 -46.90 68.51 14.47
CA LEU A 880 -45.97 68.70 13.35
C LEU A 880 -46.49 67.97 12.13
N SER A 881 -46.39 68.57 10.95
CA SER A 881 -46.76 67.94 9.68
C SER A 881 -45.84 68.40 8.56
N GLY A 882 -45.37 67.48 7.73
CA GLY A 882 -44.60 67.81 6.53
C GLY A 882 -43.51 66.79 6.18
N LYS A 883 -42.61 67.15 5.28
CA LYS A 883 -41.42 66.36 4.91
C LYS A 883 -40.25 66.75 5.83
N ALA A 884 -39.22 65.90 5.90
CA ALA A 884 -38.08 66.12 6.80
C ALA A 884 -37.40 67.49 6.64
N ASP A 885 -37.28 68.00 5.40
CA ASP A 885 -36.67 69.30 5.09
C ASP A 885 -37.67 70.45 4.93
N ASP A 886 -38.97 70.16 5.04
CA ASP A 886 -40.08 71.09 4.85
C ASP A 886 -41.28 70.67 5.71
N PHE A 887 -41.33 71.19 6.94
CA PHE A 887 -42.41 70.89 7.87
C PHE A 887 -42.91 72.14 8.59
N GLU A 888 -44.19 72.13 8.96
CA GLU A 888 -44.81 73.13 9.82
C GLU A 888 -45.23 72.50 11.14
N GLY A 889 -45.28 73.31 12.19
CA GLY A 889 -45.64 72.86 13.51
C GLY A 889 -46.25 73.93 14.37
N ILE A 890 -47.08 73.47 15.31
CA ILE A 890 -47.66 74.28 16.37
C ILE A 890 -47.23 73.67 17.69
N MET A 891 -46.80 74.51 18.61
CA MET A 891 -46.48 74.15 19.98
C MET A 891 -47.30 74.99 20.94
N ARG A 892 -47.73 74.39 22.05
CA ARG A 892 -48.48 75.04 23.12
C ARG A 892 -47.98 74.56 24.48
N ILE A 893 -47.75 75.50 25.39
CA ILE A 893 -47.37 75.28 26.79
C ILE A 893 -48.41 75.96 27.67
N GLU A 894 -48.98 75.27 28.64
CA GLU A 894 -50.08 75.79 29.48
C GLU A 894 -49.78 75.63 30.97
N ASN A 895 -50.26 76.59 31.76
CA ASN A 895 -50.27 76.54 33.23
C ASN A 895 -48.90 76.23 33.88
N THR A 896 -47.82 76.84 33.38
CA THR A 896 -46.46 76.66 33.90
C THR A 896 -45.92 77.95 34.51
N THR A 897 -44.86 77.88 35.30
CA THR A 897 -44.08 79.06 35.73
C THR A 897 -42.69 79.01 35.12
N LEU A 898 -42.35 80.01 34.30
CA LEU A 898 -41.04 80.10 33.63
C LEU A 898 -40.05 80.83 34.55
N LYS A 899 -39.09 80.11 35.14
CA LYS A 899 -38.16 80.66 36.14
C LYS A 899 -36.91 81.28 35.54
N GLU A 900 -36.28 80.55 34.62
CA GLU A 900 -35.08 81.00 33.91
C GLU A 900 -35.30 80.82 32.42
N TYR A 901 -35.16 81.87 31.62
CA TYR A 901 -35.12 81.77 30.16
C TYR A 901 -34.24 82.88 29.60
N LYS A 902 -33.12 82.52 28.97
CA LYS A 902 -32.07 83.48 28.60
C LYS A 902 -32.58 84.66 27.76
N LEU A 903 -33.45 84.40 26.78
CA LEU A 903 -34.05 85.46 25.96
C LEU A 903 -34.93 86.39 26.80
N LEU A 904 -35.77 85.86 27.68
CA LEU A 904 -36.59 86.67 28.57
C LEU A 904 -35.72 87.45 29.57
N ASN A 905 -34.67 86.85 30.11
CA ASN A 905 -33.71 87.52 30.99
C ASN A 905 -33.06 88.73 30.28
N ASN A 906 -32.65 88.55 29.02
CA ASN A 906 -32.05 89.61 28.22
C ASN A 906 -33.09 90.70 27.87
N VAL A 907 -34.34 90.33 27.59
CA VAL A 907 -35.46 91.28 27.40
C VAL A 907 -35.71 92.11 28.67
N LEU A 908 -35.84 91.46 29.83
CA LEU A 908 -36.09 92.14 31.11
C LEU A 908 -34.90 93.00 31.55
N SER A 909 -33.67 92.52 31.31
CA SER A 909 -32.45 93.31 31.58
C SER A 909 -32.43 94.58 30.74
N PHE A 910 -32.75 94.48 29.44
CA PHE A 910 -32.84 95.63 28.55
C PHE A 910 -33.93 96.63 29.01
N ILE A 911 -35.14 96.15 29.33
CA ILE A 911 -36.25 96.97 29.84
C ILE A 911 -35.82 97.75 31.09
N ASN A 912 -35.17 97.09 32.05
CA ASN A 912 -34.72 97.71 33.29
C ASN A 912 -33.67 98.81 33.09
N THR A 913 -32.93 98.80 31.96
CA THR A 913 -31.96 99.87 31.64
C THR A 913 -32.59 101.11 31.01
N ILE A 914 -33.85 101.03 30.54
CA ILE A 914 -34.54 102.14 29.86
C ILE A 914 -35.69 102.64 30.74
N PRO A 915 -35.58 103.82 31.37
CA PRO A 915 -36.61 104.34 32.27
C PRO A 915 -38.02 104.43 31.64
N ALA A 916 -38.10 104.73 30.34
CA ALA A 916 -39.36 104.82 29.60
C ALA A 916 -40.10 103.47 29.46
N LEU A 917 -39.42 102.34 29.68
CA LEU A 917 -39.99 101.00 29.57
C LEU A 917 -40.28 100.36 30.94
N ALA A 918 -40.13 101.09 32.05
CA ALA A 918 -40.30 100.57 33.41
C ALA A 918 -41.66 99.88 33.65
N THR A 919 -42.72 100.26 32.92
CA THR A 919 -44.05 99.63 32.95
C THR A 919 -44.07 98.17 32.48
N PHE A 920 -43.01 97.71 31.81
CA PHE A 920 -42.81 96.32 31.40
C PHE A 920 -41.84 95.54 32.32
N SER A 921 -41.32 96.17 33.38
CA SER A 921 -40.43 95.50 34.32
C SER A 921 -41.16 94.46 35.16
N LEU A 922 -40.51 93.33 35.41
CA LEU A 922 -41.02 92.23 36.24
C LEU A 922 -40.09 92.01 37.44
N PRO A 923 -40.17 92.84 38.50
CA PRO A 923 -39.19 92.83 39.60
C PRO A 923 -39.14 91.52 40.38
N ASN A 924 -40.25 90.77 40.43
CA ASN A 924 -40.32 89.48 41.13
C ASN A 924 -39.87 88.28 40.29
N TYR A 925 -39.61 88.46 38.99
CA TYR A 925 -39.27 87.37 38.06
C TYR A 925 -38.10 86.53 38.56
N ASN A 926 -36.99 87.17 38.98
CA ASN A 926 -35.81 86.48 39.49
C ASN A 926 -36.06 85.65 40.77
N SER A 927 -37.15 85.89 41.49
CA SER A 927 -37.47 85.22 42.77
C SER A 927 -38.62 84.23 42.68
N LYS A 928 -39.57 84.43 41.76
CA LYS A 928 -40.82 83.65 41.65
C LYS A 928 -41.08 83.09 40.25
N GLY A 929 -40.27 83.44 39.25
CA GLY A 929 -40.54 83.16 37.84
C GLY A 929 -41.70 83.97 37.27
N LEU A 930 -41.97 83.76 35.97
CA LEU A 930 -43.10 84.34 35.25
C LEU A 930 -44.23 83.30 35.15
N PRO A 931 -45.38 83.47 35.83
CA PRO A 931 -46.51 82.58 35.66
C PRO A 931 -47.08 82.70 34.26
N LEU A 932 -47.17 81.59 33.53
CA LEU A 932 -47.69 81.49 32.17
C LEU A 932 -49.05 80.79 32.19
N LYS A 933 -50.09 81.48 31.72
CA LYS A 933 -51.36 80.82 31.42
C LYS A 933 -51.19 79.94 30.19
N GLU A 934 -50.61 80.51 29.15
CA GLU A 934 -50.43 79.87 27.86
C GLU A 934 -49.27 80.53 27.11
N ALA A 935 -48.43 79.72 26.47
CA ALA A 935 -47.57 80.15 25.38
C ALA A 935 -47.87 79.28 24.16
N TYR A 936 -48.03 79.89 22.99
CA TYR A 936 -48.22 79.18 21.73
C TYR A 936 -47.23 79.68 20.68
N SER A 937 -46.80 78.79 19.79
CA SER A 937 -45.90 79.12 18.69
C SER A 937 -46.29 78.35 17.45
N HIS A 938 -46.51 79.05 16.34
CA HIS A 938 -46.49 78.48 14.99
C HIS A 938 -45.10 78.64 14.39
N TYR A 939 -44.55 77.57 13.80
CA TYR A 939 -43.27 77.62 13.12
C TYR A 939 -43.27 76.76 11.85
N THR A 940 -42.53 77.23 10.85
CA THR A 940 -42.24 76.51 9.61
C THR A 940 -40.74 76.28 9.52
N PHE A 941 -40.31 75.05 9.23
CA PHE A 941 -38.93 74.72 8.90
C PHE A 941 -38.79 74.52 7.40
N LYS A 942 -38.00 75.39 6.74
CA LYS A 942 -37.67 75.31 5.30
C LYS A 942 -36.24 75.75 5.08
N ASN A 943 -35.53 75.09 4.15
CA ASN A 943 -34.16 75.45 3.77
C ASN A 943 -33.20 75.55 4.98
N HIS A 944 -33.32 74.64 5.95
CA HIS A 944 -32.52 74.63 7.19
C HIS A 944 -32.75 75.84 8.12
N GLN A 945 -33.86 76.57 7.96
CA GLN A 945 -34.22 77.72 8.81
C GLN A 945 -35.59 77.48 9.45
N PHE A 946 -35.70 77.74 10.75
CA PHE A 946 -36.98 77.84 11.44
C PHE A 946 -37.50 79.27 11.31
N ILE A 947 -38.70 79.41 10.78
CA ILE A 947 -39.45 80.66 10.66
C ILE A 947 -40.59 80.57 11.65
N VAL A 948 -40.58 81.40 12.68
CA VAL A 948 -41.64 81.51 13.67
C VAL A 948 -42.53 82.67 13.22
N ASP A 949 -43.68 82.35 12.64
CA ASP A 949 -44.60 83.37 12.10
C ASP A 949 -45.42 84.04 13.21
N ASN A 950 -45.67 83.32 14.29
CA ASN A 950 -46.42 83.83 15.43
C ASN A 950 -46.07 83.04 16.69
N PHE A 951 -45.30 83.68 17.56
CA PHE A 951 -45.10 83.30 18.95
C PHE A 951 -45.97 84.21 19.83
N THR A 952 -46.70 83.65 20.77
CA THR A 952 -47.41 84.42 21.79
C THR A 952 -47.18 83.81 23.15
N LEU A 953 -46.91 84.65 24.13
CA LEU A 953 -46.80 84.31 25.54
C LEU A 953 -47.82 85.15 26.30
N ASN A 954 -48.76 84.48 26.97
CA ASN A 954 -49.81 85.09 27.78
C ASN A 954 -49.53 84.81 29.26
N SER A 955 -49.01 85.81 29.97
CA SER A 955 -48.91 85.83 31.44
C SER A 955 -49.93 86.82 32.02
N PRO A 956 -50.41 86.63 33.27
CA PRO A 956 -51.18 87.65 33.97
C PRO A 956 -50.47 89.01 34.09
N GLU A 957 -49.13 89.02 34.05
CA GLU A 957 -48.31 90.21 34.29
C GLU A 957 -47.81 90.84 32.98
N LEU A 958 -47.70 90.05 31.92
CA LEU A 958 -47.10 90.46 30.65
C LEU A 958 -47.60 89.61 29.49
N LYS A 959 -48.00 90.25 28.39
CA LYS A 959 -48.24 89.57 27.13
C LYS A 959 -47.09 89.85 26.17
N MET A 960 -46.57 88.83 25.50
CA MET A 960 -45.56 88.98 24.46
C MET A 960 -46.06 88.34 23.17
N VAL A 961 -45.81 88.99 22.04
CA VAL A 961 -46.07 88.45 20.70
C VAL A 961 -44.79 88.64 19.90
N GLY A 962 -44.35 87.65 19.15
CA GLY A 962 -43.12 87.76 18.37
C GLY A 962 -43.12 86.94 17.10
N GLU A 963 -42.25 87.33 16.20
CA GLU A 963 -41.95 86.61 14.97
C GLU A 963 -40.43 86.60 14.77
N GLY A 964 -39.91 85.59 14.10
CA GLY A 964 -38.47 85.51 13.93
C GLY A 964 -37.99 84.36 13.06
N LYS A 965 -36.72 84.44 12.69
CA LYS A 965 -35.98 83.42 11.97
C LYS A 965 -34.83 82.93 12.82
N VAL A 966 -34.70 81.61 12.89
CA VAL A 966 -33.64 80.91 13.59
C VAL A 966 -32.88 80.04 12.59
N ASN A 967 -31.57 80.27 12.48
CA ASN A 967 -30.66 79.44 11.71
C ASN A 967 -29.74 78.66 12.67
N TYR A 968 -30.04 77.37 12.83
CA TYR A 968 -29.30 76.49 13.74
C TYR A 968 -27.87 76.20 13.26
N LYS A 969 -27.63 76.23 11.94
CA LYS A 969 -26.30 75.99 11.36
C LYS A 969 -25.36 77.17 11.57
N GLU A 970 -25.89 78.38 11.50
CA GLU A 970 -25.14 79.62 11.72
C GLU A 970 -25.15 80.08 13.19
N ASP A 971 -25.80 79.33 14.09
CA ASP A 971 -26.06 79.71 15.49
C ASP A 971 -26.58 81.16 15.59
N SER A 972 -27.64 81.48 14.83
CA SER A 972 -28.16 82.84 14.75
C SER A 972 -29.69 82.93 14.90
N ILE A 973 -30.13 83.98 15.60
CA ILE A 973 -31.53 84.39 15.70
C ILE A 973 -31.70 85.81 15.20
N LYS A 974 -32.82 86.08 14.52
CA LYS A 974 -33.25 87.43 14.18
C LYS A 974 -34.77 87.50 14.25
N GLY A 975 -35.33 88.44 15.00
CA GLY A 975 -36.77 88.57 15.12
C GLY A 975 -37.22 89.88 15.74
N THR A 976 -38.53 90.02 15.87
CA THR A 976 -39.20 91.13 16.54
C THR A 976 -40.07 90.58 17.67
N LEU A 977 -40.11 91.28 18.79
CA LEU A 977 -40.92 90.94 19.95
C LEU A 977 -41.71 92.19 20.38
N THR A 978 -43.02 92.11 20.31
CA THR A 978 -43.95 93.10 20.82
C THR A 978 -44.39 92.70 22.23
N LEU A 979 -44.04 93.53 23.21
CA LEU A 979 -44.50 93.40 24.59
C LEU A 979 -45.76 94.23 24.77
N LYS A 980 -46.74 93.71 25.51
CA LYS A 980 -47.96 94.39 25.91
C LYS A 980 -48.17 94.19 27.41
N SER A 981 -48.17 95.28 28.17
CA SER A 981 -48.38 95.25 29.62
C SER A 981 -49.88 95.34 29.94
N ASP A 982 -50.35 94.49 30.85
CA ASP A 982 -51.74 94.48 31.32
C ASP A 982 -51.91 95.19 32.69
N LEU A 983 -50.82 95.76 33.22
CA LEU A 983 -50.80 96.53 34.48
C LEU A 983 -51.67 97.79 34.43
N GLY A 984 -51.99 98.28 33.23
CA GLY A 984 -52.94 99.38 33.03
C GLY A 984 -54.36 99.08 33.56
N SER A 985 -54.74 97.81 33.66
CA SER A 985 -56.06 97.39 34.15
C SER A 985 -56.29 97.67 35.66
N GLN A 986 -55.22 97.72 36.46
CA GLN A 986 -55.31 98.00 37.91
C GLN A 986 -55.17 99.50 38.24
N ILE A 987 -54.36 100.24 37.49
CA ILE A 987 -54.14 101.70 37.68
C ILE A 987 -55.23 102.52 36.95
N GLY A 988 -55.87 101.95 35.92
CA GLY A 988 -56.99 102.55 35.18
C GLY A 988 -58.28 102.76 35.99
N ARG A 989 -58.31 102.44 37.29
CA ARG A 989 -59.42 102.76 38.21
C ARG A 989 -59.44 104.22 38.66
N ILE A 990 -58.38 104.99 38.39
CA ILE A 990 -58.32 106.45 38.62
C ILE A 990 -58.49 107.16 37.26
N PRO A 991 -59.68 107.70 36.95
CA PRO A 991 -60.03 108.15 35.59
C PRO A 991 -59.06 109.17 34.99
N MET A 992 -58.55 110.09 35.81
CA MET A 992 -57.63 111.15 35.39
C MET A 992 -56.23 110.63 35.05
N VAL A 993 -55.68 109.81 35.94
CA VAL A 993 -54.29 109.31 35.83
C VAL A 993 -54.18 108.26 34.72
N GLY A 994 -55.21 107.44 34.56
CA GLY A 994 -55.26 106.40 33.52
C GLY A 994 -55.20 106.96 32.10
N TYR A 995 -55.99 107.99 31.78
CA TYR A 995 -56.04 108.56 30.44
C TYR A 995 -54.74 109.31 30.06
N ILE A 996 -54.17 110.07 31.00
CA ILE A 996 -52.94 110.84 30.77
C ILE A 996 -51.76 109.91 30.42
N LEU A 997 -51.64 108.79 31.14
CA LEU A 997 -50.54 107.85 30.97
C LEU A 997 -50.76 106.86 29.81
N PHE A 998 -51.98 106.35 29.65
CA PHE A 998 -52.22 105.17 28.81
C PHE A 998 -53.08 105.41 27.56
N GLY A 999 -53.80 106.54 27.44
CA GLY A 999 -54.73 106.76 26.32
C GLY A 999 -55.98 105.86 26.38
N ASP A 1000 -56.72 105.78 25.27
CA ASP A 1000 -58.05 105.13 25.22
C ASP A 1000 -58.02 103.59 25.30
N ASP A 1001 -56.92 102.96 24.91
CA ASP A 1001 -56.74 101.50 24.87
C ASP A 1001 -56.24 100.89 26.19
N ARG A 1002 -55.91 101.74 27.20
CA ARG A 1002 -55.48 101.37 28.56
C ARG A 1002 -54.33 100.36 28.62
N SER A 1003 -53.52 100.24 27.56
CA SER A 1003 -52.43 99.28 27.48
C SER A 1003 -51.23 99.89 26.78
N ILE A 1004 -50.01 99.62 27.26
CA ILE A 1004 -48.78 100.06 26.58
C ILE A 1004 -48.22 98.88 25.81
N SER A 1005 -47.88 99.09 24.54
CA SER A 1005 -47.09 98.17 23.73
C SER A 1005 -45.73 98.75 23.36
N THR A 1006 -44.71 97.90 23.25
CA THR A 1006 -43.39 98.27 22.72
C THR A 1006 -42.81 97.14 21.88
N THR A 1007 -42.06 97.49 20.84
CA THR A 1007 -41.44 96.51 19.93
C THR A 1007 -39.92 96.49 20.11
N LEU A 1008 -39.39 95.29 20.33
CA LEU A 1008 -37.97 94.99 20.52
C LEU A 1008 -37.45 94.16 19.35
N ASN A 1009 -36.21 94.41 18.94
CA ASN A 1009 -35.50 93.59 17.97
C ASN A 1009 -34.63 92.58 18.71
N ILE A 1010 -34.66 91.33 18.28
CA ILE A 1010 -33.82 90.24 18.78
C ILE A 1010 -32.81 89.90 17.68
N LYS A 1011 -31.52 89.85 18.03
CA LYS A 1011 -30.47 89.37 17.10
C LYS A 1011 -29.32 88.71 17.86
N GLY A 1012 -28.46 87.98 17.16
CA GLY A 1012 -27.23 87.41 17.75
C GLY A 1012 -27.28 85.89 17.84
N LYS A 1013 -26.56 85.30 18.80
CA LYS A 1013 -26.43 83.84 18.95
C LYS A 1013 -27.67 83.22 19.59
N LEU A 1014 -27.98 81.95 19.29
CA LEU A 1014 -29.11 81.26 19.92
C LEU A 1014 -28.91 81.04 21.41
N SER A 1015 -27.65 80.85 21.82
CA SER A 1015 -27.24 80.66 23.22
C SER A 1015 -27.23 81.96 24.03
N ASP A 1016 -27.08 83.11 23.39
CA ASP A 1016 -27.04 84.42 24.04
C ASP A 1016 -27.59 85.52 23.10
N PRO A 1017 -28.93 85.63 22.98
CA PRO A 1017 -29.56 86.57 22.07
C PRO A 1017 -29.50 88.00 22.62
N VAL A 1018 -29.08 88.95 21.81
CA VAL A 1018 -29.03 90.37 22.17
C VAL A 1018 -30.36 91.03 21.82
N VAL A 1019 -30.85 91.86 22.74
CA VAL A 1019 -32.10 92.62 22.60
C VAL A 1019 -31.76 94.09 22.41
N GLU A 1020 -32.33 94.69 21.37
CA GLU A 1020 -32.15 96.11 21.04
C GLU A 1020 -33.51 96.77 20.75
N THR A 1021 -33.56 98.09 20.87
CA THR A 1021 -34.76 98.89 20.54
C THR A 1021 -34.97 98.97 19.03
N GLY A 1022 -36.20 98.69 18.56
CA GLY A 1022 -36.59 98.91 17.17
C GLY A 1022 -37.08 100.33 16.83
N VAL A 1023 -37.30 101.22 17.83
CA VAL A 1023 -38.04 102.47 17.62
C VAL A 1023 -37.49 103.64 18.45
N LEU A 1024 -36.57 104.43 17.87
CA LEU A 1024 -36.11 105.71 18.45
C LEU A 1024 -37.18 106.82 18.46
N LYS A 1025 -38.29 106.67 17.72
CA LYS A 1025 -39.28 107.74 17.48
C LYS A 1025 -40.42 107.82 18.51
N GLU A 1026 -40.74 106.73 19.22
CA GLU A 1026 -41.86 106.69 20.17
C GLU A 1026 -41.45 107.07 21.60
N ILE A 1027 -40.21 106.76 22.01
CA ILE A 1027 -39.67 107.14 23.33
C ILE A 1027 -39.54 108.67 23.46
N ILE A 1028 -39.24 109.37 22.36
CA ILE A 1028 -39.13 110.83 22.32
C ILE A 1028 -40.51 111.50 22.35
N THR A 1029 -41.55 110.83 21.83
CA THR A 1029 -42.91 111.37 21.81
C THR A 1029 -43.72 111.01 23.06
N ALA A 1030 -43.29 110.06 23.90
CA ALA A 1030 -44.01 109.70 25.13
C ALA A 1030 -44.12 110.87 26.14
N PRO A 1031 -43.05 111.60 26.50
CA PRO A 1031 -43.18 112.81 27.33
C PRO A 1031 -44.01 113.89 26.63
N PHE A 1032 -43.86 114.05 25.32
CA PHE A 1032 -44.62 115.03 24.53
C PHE A 1032 -46.11 114.68 24.45
N ASN A 1033 -46.47 113.39 24.37
CA ASN A 1033 -47.84 112.89 24.35
C ASN A 1033 -48.46 112.92 25.74
N ILE A 1034 -47.71 112.62 26.80
CA ILE A 1034 -48.13 112.83 28.19
C ILE A 1034 -48.34 114.34 28.43
N LEU A 1035 -47.44 115.20 27.96
CA LEU A 1035 -47.57 116.66 28.08
C LEU A 1035 -48.77 117.16 27.26
N LYS A 1036 -48.91 116.72 26.00
CA LYS A 1036 -50.03 117.03 25.12
C LYS A 1036 -51.34 116.57 25.77
N ARG A 1037 -51.41 115.35 26.33
CA ARG A 1037 -52.59 114.82 27.02
C ARG A 1037 -52.86 115.57 28.32
N THR A 1038 -51.85 115.91 29.11
CA THR A 1038 -51.97 116.72 30.33
C THR A 1038 -52.49 118.13 30.02
N ILE A 1039 -52.03 118.73 28.91
CA ILE A 1039 -52.46 120.06 28.45
C ILE A 1039 -53.83 120.01 27.77
N THR A 1040 -54.16 118.94 27.02
CA THR A 1040 -55.47 118.81 26.34
C THR A 1040 -56.58 118.27 27.24
N TYR A 1041 -56.25 117.60 28.36
CA TYR A 1041 -57.22 117.05 29.30
C TYR A 1041 -58.26 118.08 29.80
N PRO A 1042 -57.88 119.33 30.17
CA PRO A 1042 -58.82 120.37 30.54
C PRO A 1042 -59.62 120.96 29.38
N PHE A 1043 -59.35 120.58 28.12
CA PHE A 1043 -60.06 121.08 26.92
C PHE A 1043 -60.84 119.98 26.18
N LEU A 1044 -60.76 118.73 26.66
CA LEU A 1044 -61.49 117.57 26.11
C LEU A 1044 -63.02 117.72 26.15
N TRP A 1045 -63.55 118.57 27.04
CA TRP A 1045 -64.97 118.93 27.12
C TRP A 1045 -65.40 120.03 26.12
N MET A 1046 -64.45 120.65 25.41
CA MET A 1046 -64.66 121.74 24.44
C MET A 1046 -64.40 121.33 22.98
N MET A 1047 -64.06 120.07 22.71
CA MET A 1047 -63.84 119.56 21.34
C MET A 1047 -65.10 118.88 20.82
N ASP A 1048 -65.60 119.32 19.65
CA ASP A 1048 -66.73 118.72 18.93
C ASP A 1048 -66.52 117.21 18.69
N ASP A 1049 -67.59 116.43 18.87
CA ASP A 1049 -67.59 114.96 18.88
C ASP A 1049 -67.29 114.29 17.51
N ASP A 1050 -67.13 115.05 16.43
CA ASP A 1050 -67.07 114.51 15.06
C ASP A 1050 -65.67 114.19 14.52
N LYS A 1051 -64.62 114.12 15.36
CA LYS A 1051 -63.28 113.63 14.96
C LYS A 1051 -62.67 112.57 15.89
N LYS A 1052 -63.50 111.72 16.50
CA LYS A 1052 -63.04 110.57 17.32
C LYS A 1052 -62.89 109.23 16.58
N LYS A 1053 -63.02 109.20 15.25
CA LYS A 1053 -62.83 107.97 14.44
C LYS A 1053 -61.89 108.25 13.28
N GLU A 1054 -60.58 108.17 13.54
CA GLU A 1054 -59.52 107.71 12.64
C GLU A 1054 -58.16 108.21 13.17
N LYS A 1055 -57.53 107.40 14.02
CA LYS A 1055 -56.11 107.04 13.95
C LYS A 1055 -55.77 105.98 14.98
#